data_AF-A0AAN8NCZ8-F1
#
_entry.id   AF-A0AAN8NCZ8-F1
#
_cell.length_a   1.000
_cell.length_b   1.000
_cell.length_c   1.000
_cell.angle_alpha   90.00
_cell.angle_beta   90.00
_cell.angle_gamma   90.00
#
_symmetry.space_group_name_H-M   'P 1'
#
loop_
_entity.id
_entity.type
_entity.pdbx_description
1 polymer ?
#
loop_
_entity_poly.entity_id
_entity_poly.type
_entity_poly.pdbx_seq_one_letter_code
_entity_poly.pdbx_strand_id
1 'polypeptide(L)'
;MISQSLMWNKFTQSIQEPTGTPPLPNRSATGTPVFNPGPPTRVLSGVYGGSSAAPPRLTPRSSSLNLNLSNSSNVSLVGAGSRQGTPAPGVANVAGGVGYRSAVSSSKPSEGKEALKKLGDILGSKPLTNGKVEEEEESPLAALSLDEDLDFGDLSIDAFLQQDTSIPQRTSQDQPVIEQTVEDYEKEKDKFQDLHKSIKACDEVLQSVESYLSSFKTDLGRVSAEIETLQNRSLALNTRLNNRKDVEKLLAPILEDVALSPAVIQVVAESDVNENWVKSLQEADKKIKALDRRKAQNIKAAEDVKPELEKLTNRAIERLRDYFVTKIKSLRIPNTNAQIIQQNGFLRYKELFGFMARHHPQLADEIGQAYINTMRWYYLSHFQRYQKSLEKIKLHVIEKSDLLGLEDTSRRGPLLPGMKASVPSSVDAITLGRRFDTYKNQDAPLVQAQAAEDEKGSHYIELPFRSYNLALAENVAFEFTFLTDFFAHKKFDQVSKMFHQIFDPTLNAGQAFTKSLIDSSLDALGILLCVRLNQQCAFLLQRRRVPVLENYINGTNILLWPRFQVVMDMHSENLRKSAGGSGRQSAIATAANDMARQSAAPHPLTQKFAQFMHSLLSLNSDGGDDEPSTNSLRRIRSDFEAFLTKLSASISDKPKRERFLFNNYSLTLTIISDTEGKLAIEQKSHFEALMKAFSPEHSR
;
A
#
# COMPACT_ATOMS: atom_id res chain seq x y z
N MET A 1 10.67 8.47 6.88
CA MET A 1 11.30 7.41 6.05
C MET A 1 12.62 7.85 5.40
N ILE A 2 12.76 9.10 4.93
CA ILE A 2 14.01 9.60 4.29
C ILE A 2 15.21 9.62 5.27
N SER A 3 15.02 10.05 6.53
CA SER A 3 16.08 10.06 7.54
C SER A 3 16.57 8.65 7.97
N GLN A 4 15.68 7.64 7.91
CA GLN A 4 16.01 6.25 8.27
C GLN A 4 16.74 5.50 7.15
N SER A 5 16.41 5.82 5.88
CA SER A 5 17.20 5.38 4.72
C SER A 5 18.64 5.90 4.77
N LEU A 6 18.85 7.11 5.30
CA LEU A 6 20.19 7.68 5.54
C LEU A 6 20.97 6.97 6.64
N MET A 7 20.33 6.57 7.76
CA MET A 7 20.99 5.80 8.82
C MET A 7 21.38 4.39 8.36
N TRP A 8 20.54 3.72 7.57
CA TRP A 8 20.86 2.40 7.02
C TRP A 8 21.90 2.43 5.89
N ASN A 9 21.85 3.44 5.01
CA ASN A 9 22.89 3.65 3.99
C ASN A 9 24.26 3.89 4.66
N LYS A 10 24.28 4.65 5.76
CA LYS A 10 25.49 4.85 6.56
C LYS A 10 25.91 3.58 7.31
N PHE A 11 24.98 2.81 7.88
CA PHE A 11 25.25 1.55 8.55
C PHE A 11 25.87 0.50 7.61
N THR A 12 25.27 0.27 6.43
CA THR A 12 25.76 -0.69 5.43
C THR A 12 27.04 -0.25 4.73
N GLN A 13 27.21 1.05 4.44
CA GLN A 13 28.48 1.61 3.94
C GLN A 13 29.58 1.54 5.01
N SER A 14 29.24 1.71 6.29
CA SER A 14 30.23 1.67 7.38
C SER A 14 30.71 0.27 7.76
N ILE A 15 30.12 -0.79 7.24
CA ILE A 15 30.62 -2.15 7.49
C ILE A 15 31.73 -2.49 6.48
N GLN A 16 32.33 -1.53 5.76
CA GLN A 16 33.34 -1.76 4.71
C GLN A 16 34.80 -1.57 5.19
N GLU A 17 35.72 -2.42 4.70
CA GLU A 17 37.18 -2.22 4.80
C GLU A 17 37.67 -1.14 3.82
N PRO A 18 38.73 -0.37 4.15
CA PRO A 18 39.53 0.28 3.12
C PRO A 18 40.31 -0.82 2.39
N THR A 19 39.94 -1.13 1.16
CA THR A 19 40.75 -2.01 0.31
C THR A 19 42.08 -1.30 0.04
N GLY A 20 43.14 -1.74 0.71
CA GLY A 20 44.51 -1.37 0.39
C GLY A 20 44.85 -1.94 -0.99
N THR A 21 45.00 -1.05 -1.97
CA THR A 21 45.61 -1.40 -3.26
C THR A 21 47.09 -1.74 -3.04
N PRO A 22 47.59 -2.88 -3.53
CA PRO A 22 49.03 -3.16 -3.51
C PRO A 22 49.72 -2.25 -4.55
N PRO A 23 50.89 -1.66 -4.25
CA PRO A 23 51.62 -0.87 -5.23
C PRO A 23 52.31 -1.81 -6.22
N LEU A 24 52.01 -1.65 -7.51
CA LEU A 24 52.77 -2.28 -8.59
C LEU A 24 54.01 -1.44 -8.94
N PRO A 25 55.08 -2.07 -9.49
CA PRO A 25 56.45 -1.64 -9.27
C PRO A 25 56.94 -0.58 -10.25
N ASN A 26 57.95 0.14 -9.75
CA ASN A 26 58.69 1.23 -10.36
C ASN A 26 59.53 0.76 -11.59
N ARG A 27 59.44 1.48 -12.72
CA ARG A 27 60.49 1.48 -13.76
C ARG A 27 60.69 2.89 -14.33
N SER A 28 61.83 3.48 -13.94
CA SER A 28 62.76 4.40 -14.62
C SER A 28 62.40 4.90 -16.03
N ALA A 29 62.79 6.07 -16.53
CA ALA A 29 63.46 7.30 -16.09
C ALA A 29 63.69 8.13 -17.37
N THR A 30 64.08 9.40 -17.22
CA THR A 30 64.56 10.37 -18.26
C THR A 30 63.45 11.02 -19.09
N GLY A 31 63.40 12.34 -19.32
CA GLY A 31 64.23 13.47 -18.91
C GLY A 31 63.47 14.76 -19.28
N THR A 32 63.62 15.79 -18.45
CA THR A 32 63.07 17.16 -18.51
C THR A 32 63.76 17.98 -19.65
N PRO A 33 63.54 19.30 -19.90
CA PRO A 33 63.01 20.33 -18.98
C PRO A 33 62.26 21.56 -19.59
N VAL A 34 62.00 22.54 -18.69
CA VAL A 34 61.89 24.02 -18.90
C VAL A 34 60.48 24.55 -19.24
N PHE A 35 59.84 25.51 -18.54
CA PHE A 35 60.20 26.38 -17.41
C PHE A 35 58.92 26.93 -16.71
N ASN A 36 59.12 27.34 -15.46
CA ASN A 36 58.30 28.10 -14.50
C ASN A 36 57.89 29.52 -15.02
N PRO A 37 57.26 30.43 -14.22
CA PRO A 37 56.49 30.35 -12.95
C PRO A 37 55.14 31.11 -13.04
N GLY A 38 54.15 30.92 -12.17
CA GLY A 38 54.03 31.62 -10.89
C GLY A 38 52.68 32.38 -10.76
N PRO A 39 52.11 32.54 -9.55
CA PRO A 39 50.70 32.90 -9.28
C PRO A 39 50.58 34.40 -8.85
N PRO A 40 49.57 34.95 -8.11
CA PRO A 40 48.38 34.36 -7.47
C PRO A 40 47.10 35.27 -7.41
N THR A 41 46.14 34.84 -6.58
CA THR A 41 45.15 35.59 -5.75
C THR A 41 43.84 36.09 -6.39
N ARG A 42 42.67 35.57 -5.94
CA ARG A 42 41.79 36.01 -4.79
C ARG A 42 40.78 37.06 -5.32
N VAL A 43 39.46 36.93 -5.21
CA VAL A 43 38.62 37.31 -4.05
C VAL A 43 37.11 37.12 -4.41
N LEU A 44 36.38 36.64 -3.41
CA LEU A 44 34.96 36.77 -3.01
C LEU A 44 33.86 37.45 -3.86
N SER A 45 32.67 36.82 -3.76
CA SER A 45 31.35 37.33 -3.33
C SER A 45 30.71 38.53 -4.04
N GLY A 46 29.46 38.36 -4.47
CA GLY A 46 28.60 39.48 -4.85
C GLY A 46 27.18 39.03 -5.21
N VAL A 47 26.23 39.53 -4.43
CA VAL A 47 24.83 39.19 -4.36
C VAL A 47 23.97 40.35 -4.94
N TYR A 48 22.75 40.02 -5.41
CA TYR A 48 21.56 40.85 -5.67
C TYR A 48 21.43 41.73 -6.94
N GLY A 49 20.18 41.70 -7.45
CA GLY A 49 19.56 42.62 -8.42
C GLY A 49 19.19 41.89 -9.72
N GLY A 50 17.95 41.81 -10.19
CA GLY A 50 16.72 42.52 -9.90
C GLY A 50 15.97 42.73 -11.22
N SER A 51 14.69 42.33 -11.26
CA SER A 51 13.62 42.88 -12.13
C SER A 51 13.64 42.58 -13.65
N SER A 52 12.60 41.89 -14.13
CA SER A 52 11.42 42.53 -14.75
C SER A 52 10.77 41.66 -15.83
N ALA A 53 9.44 41.66 -15.81
CA ALA A 53 8.53 40.98 -16.72
C ALA A 53 8.57 41.53 -18.15
N ALA A 54 8.23 40.67 -19.12
CA ALA A 54 7.89 41.01 -20.49
C ALA A 54 6.57 40.32 -20.93
N PRO A 55 5.79 40.91 -21.86
CA PRO A 55 4.37 40.63 -22.09
C PRO A 55 4.10 39.70 -23.30
N PRO A 56 2.88 39.17 -23.50
CA PRO A 56 2.51 38.45 -24.72
C PRO A 56 1.87 39.39 -25.76
N ARG A 57 2.28 39.26 -27.03
CA ARG A 57 1.71 39.97 -28.19
C ARG A 57 1.33 38.97 -29.31
N LEU A 58 0.03 38.83 -29.52
CA LEU A 58 -0.78 38.85 -30.75
C LEU A 58 -0.18 38.40 -32.12
N THR A 59 -0.81 37.34 -32.67
CA THR A 59 -1.41 37.11 -34.04
C THR A 59 -0.53 37.19 -35.32
N PRO A 60 -0.98 36.82 -36.58
CA PRO A 60 -2.18 36.10 -37.09
C PRO A 60 -1.95 35.04 -38.24
N ARG A 61 -3.05 34.34 -38.65
CA ARG A 61 -3.50 33.91 -40.03
C ARG A 61 -2.53 33.11 -40.95
N SER A 62 -2.91 32.14 -41.80
CA SER A 62 -4.12 31.73 -42.56
C SER A 62 -3.86 30.30 -43.13
N SER A 63 -4.68 29.27 -42.96
CA SER A 63 -5.93 28.86 -43.65
C SER A 63 -5.81 28.36 -45.10
N SER A 64 -6.20 27.08 -45.30
CA SER A 64 -6.95 26.51 -46.45
C SER A 64 -7.26 25.03 -46.12
N LEU A 65 -8.38 24.38 -46.43
CA LEU A 65 -9.76 24.72 -46.80
C LEU A 65 -10.47 23.35 -46.96
N ASN A 66 -11.79 23.32 -46.68
CA ASN A 66 -12.84 22.39 -47.15
C ASN A 66 -13.56 21.61 -46.04
N LEU A 67 -14.90 21.50 -45.98
CA LEU A 67 -16.06 22.16 -46.63
C LEU A 67 -17.31 21.67 -45.85
N ASN A 68 -18.06 22.59 -45.23
CA ASN A 68 -19.54 22.82 -45.32
C ASN A 68 -20.53 21.61 -45.27
N LEU A 69 -21.74 21.67 -44.68
CA LEU A 69 -22.71 22.75 -44.36
C LEU A 69 -23.80 22.10 -43.44
N SER A 70 -24.13 22.56 -42.22
CA SER A 70 -25.07 23.63 -41.77
C SER A 70 -26.59 23.29 -41.68
N ASN A 71 -27.19 23.96 -40.67
CA ASN A 71 -28.60 24.36 -40.44
C ASN A 71 -29.54 23.42 -39.66
N SER A 72 -30.41 23.86 -38.74
CA SER A 72 -30.65 25.17 -38.09
C SER A 72 -31.78 25.06 -37.03
N SER A 73 -31.65 25.83 -35.94
CA SER A 73 -32.68 26.59 -35.18
C SER A 73 -33.89 25.97 -34.45
N ASN A 74 -33.94 26.33 -33.14
CA ASN A 74 -35.01 26.48 -32.12
C ASN A 74 -36.48 26.68 -32.54
N VAL A 75 -37.42 26.24 -31.67
CA VAL A 75 -38.48 27.05 -31.00
C VAL A 75 -39.21 26.20 -29.92
N SER A 76 -39.60 26.86 -28.82
CA SER A 76 -40.14 26.34 -27.57
C SER A 76 -41.68 26.38 -27.48
N LEU A 77 -42.32 25.52 -26.65
CA LEU A 77 -43.51 25.89 -25.87
C LEU A 77 -43.65 25.05 -24.58
N VAL A 78 -44.33 25.62 -23.60
CA VAL A 78 -44.22 25.48 -22.14
C VAL A 78 -45.49 24.89 -21.51
N GLY A 79 -45.32 24.23 -20.36
CA GLY A 79 -46.22 24.32 -19.20
C GLY A 79 -46.96 23.03 -18.82
N ALA A 80 -47.24 22.71 -17.56
CA ALA A 80 -46.84 23.16 -16.23
C ALA A 80 -47.50 22.15 -15.25
N GLY A 81 -46.90 21.86 -14.08
CA GLY A 81 -47.57 21.03 -13.07
C GLY A 81 -46.68 20.55 -11.92
N SER A 82 -46.50 21.43 -10.95
CA SER A 82 -45.75 21.26 -9.69
C SER A 82 -46.47 20.37 -8.66
N ARG A 83 -45.72 19.65 -7.80
CA ARG A 83 -45.78 19.80 -6.33
C ARG A 83 -44.75 18.96 -5.54
N GLN A 84 -44.27 19.59 -4.47
CA GLN A 84 -43.30 19.19 -3.43
C GLN A 84 -43.84 18.15 -2.43
N GLY A 85 -42.92 17.52 -1.66
CA GLY A 85 -43.12 17.26 -0.22
C GLY A 85 -42.53 15.97 0.37
N THR A 86 -41.39 16.06 1.05
CA THR A 86 -40.96 15.21 2.20
C THR A 86 -41.67 15.70 3.50
N PRO A 87 -41.72 15.00 4.68
CA PRO A 87 -40.75 14.04 5.25
C PRO A 87 -41.33 12.84 6.08
N ALA A 88 -40.41 12.08 6.71
CA ALA A 88 -40.50 10.88 7.58
C ALA A 88 -41.30 11.05 8.92
N PRO A 89 -41.24 10.19 9.98
CA PRO A 89 -40.62 8.84 10.20
C PRO A 89 -41.49 7.84 11.03
N GLY A 90 -40.98 6.62 11.34
CA GLY A 90 -41.16 6.03 12.70
C GLY A 90 -41.96 4.73 12.91
N VAL A 91 -41.27 3.58 12.84
CA VAL A 91 -41.13 2.51 13.87
C VAL A 91 -42.35 1.70 14.42
N ALA A 92 -42.12 0.36 14.44
CA ALA A 92 -42.63 -0.73 15.31
C ALA A 92 -44.02 -1.35 15.02
N ASN A 93 -44.05 -2.62 14.56
CA ASN A 93 -44.29 -3.88 15.33
C ASN A 93 -45.75 -3.99 15.82
N VAL A 94 -46.54 -5.02 15.51
CA VAL A 94 -46.44 -6.46 15.87
C VAL A 94 -47.48 -7.21 15.00
N ALA A 95 -47.05 -8.12 14.13
CA ALA A 95 -47.15 -9.60 14.21
C ALA A 95 -48.55 -10.24 14.07
N GLY A 96 -48.68 -11.14 13.09
CA GLY A 96 -49.72 -12.18 13.03
C GLY A 96 -49.82 -12.95 11.70
N GLY A 97 -49.16 -14.11 11.60
CA GLY A 97 -49.47 -15.28 10.74
C GLY A 97 -49.31 -15.12 9.21
N VAL A 98 -48.84 -16.07 8.40
CA VAL A 98 -48.68 -17.54 8.50
C VAL A 98 -47.49 -17.93 7.59
N GLY A 99 -46.67 -18.88 8.03
CA GLY A 99 -45.39 -19.20 7.40
C GLY A 99 -45.44 -20.17 6.22
N TYR A 100 -44.35 -20.21 5.44
CA TYR A 100 -43.56 -21.40 5.10
C TYR A 100 -42.20 -20.97 4.52
N ARG A 101 -41.26 -21.89 4.60
CA ARG A 101 -39.80 -21.74 4.62
C ARG A 101 -39.12 -21.67 3.25
N SER A 102 -37.98 -20.97 3.22
CA SER A 102 -36.66 -21.40 2.72
C SER A 102 -36.32 -21.41 1.21
N ALA A 103 -35.09 -20.95 0.98
CA ALA A 103 -34.08 -21.36 -0.01
C ALA A 103 -34.20 -20.90 -1.47
N VAL A 104 -33.28 -20.00 -1.83
CA VAL A 104 -32.20 -20.20 -2.82
C VAL A 104 -32.43 -21.28 -3.90
N SER A 105 -32.19 -20.84 -5.14
CA SER A 105 -31.91 -21.58 -6.39
C SER A 105 -33.10 -21.92 -7.30
N SER A 106 -33.11 -21.29 -8.49
CA SER A 106 -33.28 -21.99 -9.78
C SER A 106 -33.15 -21.01 -10.97
N SER A 107 -32.12 -21.27 -11.78
CA SER A 107 -31.99 -21.05 -13.24
C SER A 107 -32.33 -19.69 -13.86
N LYS A 108 -31.30 -18.93 -14.25
CA LYS A 108 -31.36 -18.03 -15.41
C LYS A 108 -31.49 -18.85 -16.70
N PRO A 109 -32.22 -18.37 -17.72
CA PRO A 109 -32.61 -19.16 -18.88
C PRO A 109 -31.42 -19.41 -19.80
N SER A 110 -31.50 -20.56 -20.48
CA SER A 110 -30.55 -21.10 -21.45
C SER A 110 -30.40 -20.17 -22.68
N GLU A 111 -29.57 -19.13 -22.59
CA GLU A 111 -29.27 -18.18 -23.69
C GLU A 111 -28.52 -18.85 -24.87
N GLY A 112 -27.84 -19.97 -24.66
CA GLY A 112 -27.10 -20.66 -25.74
C GLY A 112 -27.98 -21.37 -26.77
N LYS A 113 -29.16 -21.87 -26.37
CA LYS A 113 -30.11 -22.54 -27.29
C LYS A 113 -30.95 -21.53 -28.08
N GLU A 114 -31.25 -20.37 -27.50
CA GLU A 114 -31.95 -19.30 -28.22
C GLU A 114 -31.08 -18.64 -29.28
N ALA A 115 -29.78 -18.47 -29.03
CA ALA A 115 -28.84 -17.95 -30.03
C ALA A 115 -28.70 -18.90 -31.24
N LEU A 116 -28.61 -20.21 -31.00
CA LEU A 116 -28.56 -21.22 -32.06
C LEU A 116 -29.89 -21.36 -32.80
N LYS A 117 -31.02 -21.24 -32.10
CA LYS A 117 -32.36 -21.27 -32.72
C LYS A 117 -32.58 -20.04 -33.61
N LYS A 118 -32.22 -18.85 -33.14
CA LYS A 118 -32.30 -17.61 -33.93
C LYS A 118 -31.31 -17.59 -35.10
N LEU A 119 -30.11 -18.17 -34.94
CA LEU A 119 -29.17 -18.34 -36.06
C LEU A 119 -29.69 -19.36 -37.07
N GLY A 120 -30.33 -20.45 -36.63
CA GLY A 120 -31.01 -21.41 -37.50
C GLY A 120 -32.18 -20.81 -38.28
N ASP A 121 -32.97 -19.95 -37.63
CA ASP A 121 -34.07 -19.22 -38.25
C ASP A 121 -33.57 -18.15 -39.26
N ILE A 122 -32.38 -17.58 -39.05
CA ILE A 122 -31.76 -16.59 -39.94
C ILE A 122 -31.02 -17.25 -41.13
N LEU A 123 -30.43 -18.44 -40.95
CA LEU A 123 -29.69 -19.16 -42.00
C LEU A 123 -30.55 -20.09 -42.88
N GLY A 124 -31.83 -20.30 -42.55
CA GLY A 124 -32.77 -21.04 -43.39
C GLY A 124 -32.50 -22.55 -43.50
N SER A 125 -31.66 -23.14 -42.64
CA SER A 125 -31.39 -24.58 -42.65
C SER A 125 -32.41 -25.34 -41.80
N LYS A 126 -33.43 -25.93 -42.43
CA LYS A 126 -34.30 -26.93 -41.76
C LYS A 126 -33.53 -28.25 -41.60
N PRO A 127 -33.52 -28.89 -40.42
CA PRO A 127 -33.17 -30.30 -40.31
C PRO A 127 -34.29 -31.14 -40.94
N LEU A 128 -33.90 -32.04 -41.85
CA LEU A 128 -34.75 -33.10 -42.38
C LEU A 128 -35.15 -34.07 -41.26
N THR A 129 -36.41 -34.06 -40.83
CA THR A 129 -37.08 -35.27 -40.32
C THR A 129 -38.59 -35.18 -40.56
N ASN A 130 -39.05 -36.14 -41.38
CA ASN A 130 -40.41 -36.58 -41.68
C ASN A 130 -41.42 -36.48 -40.53
N GLY A 131 -42.64 -36.02 -40.86
CA GLY A 131 -43.83 -36.38 -40.07
C GLY A 131 -45.00 -35.39 -40.13
N LYS A 132 -45.91 -35.63 -41.09
CA LYS A 132 -47.32 -35.18 -41.21
C LYS A 132 -47.58 -33.71 -41.55
N VAL A 133 -48.10 -33.57 -42.76
CA VAL A 133 -48.79 -32.41 -43.33
C VAL A 133 -50.20 -32.39 -42.76
N GLU A 134 -50.56 -31.31 -42.07
CA GLU A 134 -51.94 -30.81 -41.99
C GLU A 134 -51.89 -29.41 -42.60
N GLU A 135 -52.45 -29.30 -43.80
CA GLU A 135 -52.68 -28.03 -44.50
C GLU A 135 -53.93 -27.40 -43.91
N GLU A 136 -53.76 -26.28 -43.20
CA GLU A 136 -54.82 -25.27 -43.03
C GLU A 136 -54.36 -24.03 -43.78
N GLU A 137 -54.84 -23.87 -45.02
CA GLU A 137 -54.81 -22.61 -45.74
C GLU A 137 -55.93 -21.71 -45.21
N GLU A 138 -55.59 -20.74 -44.36
CA GLU A 138 -56.42 -19.54 -44.16
C GLU A 138 -55.75 -18.36 -44.86
N SER A 139 -56.31 -17.96 -46.00
CA SER A 139 -55.97 -16.75 -46.74
C SER A 139 -56.64 -15.52 -46.11
N PRO A 140 -55.88 -14.50 -45.64
CA PRO A 140 -56.46 -13.23 -45.19
C PRO A 140 -56.55 -12.27 -46.38
N LEU A 141 -57.58 -12.45 -47.21
CA LEU A 141 -57.93 -11.49 -48.27
C LEU A 141 -59.43 -11.11 -48.23
N ALA A 142 -60.03 -11.22 -47.04
CA ALA A 142 -61.43 -10.91 -46.77
C ALA A 142 -61.57 -9.66 -45.87
N ALA A 143 -61.00 -8.52 -46.27
CA ALA A 143 -61.14 -7.27 -45.51
C ALA A 143 -61.08 -5.98 -46.37
N LEU A 144 -61.65 -5.98 -47.58
CA LEU A 144 -61.91 -4.76 -48.33
C LEU A 144 -63.30 -4.83 -48.99
N SER A 145 -64.32 -4.57 -48.18
CA SER A 145 -65.68 -4.25 -48.64
C SER A 145 -65.69 -2.80 -49.12
N LEU A 146 -66.00 -2.58 -50.40
CA LEU A 146 -66.41 -1.28 -50.92
C LEU A 146 -67.88 -1.40 -51.29
N ASP A 147 -68.73 -0.82 -50.44
CA ASP A 147 -70.16 -0.65 -50.65
C ASP A 147 -70.38 0.46 -51.71
N GLU A 148 -70.77 0.10 -52.92
CA GLU A 148 -71.50 0.98 -53.83
C GLU A 148 -72.70 0.21 -54.40
N ASP A 149 -73.88 0.51 -53.86
CA ASP A 149 -75.17 -0.02 -54.27
C ASP A 149 -75.51 0.43 -55.70
N LEU A 150 -75.31 -0.45 -56.68
CA LEU A 150 -75.88 -0.31 -58.03
C LEU A 150 -77.21 -1.08 -58.09
N ASP A 151 -78.32 -0.35 -58.11
CA ASP A 151 -79.69 -0.88 -58.18
C ASP A 151 -79.98 -1.43 -59.59
N PHE A 152 -80.18 -2.75 -59.69
CA PHE A 152 -80.53 -3.47 -60.91
C PHE A 152 -82.00 -3.93 -60.94
N GLY A 153 -82.92 -3.14 -60.37
CA GLY A 153 -84.36 -3.24 -60.66
C GLY A 153 -84.93 -4.66 -60.60
N ASP A 154 -84.60 -5.37 -59.52
CA ASP A 154 -85.06 -6.73 -59.19
C ASP A 154 -84.83 -7.83 -60.27
N LEU A 155 -83.76 -7.74 -61.07
CA LEU A 155 -83.37 -8.77 -62.04
C LEU A 155 -81.87 -9.14 -61.94
N SER A 156 -81.56 -10.44 -62.09
CA SER A 156 -80.18 -10.97 -61.98
C SER A 156 -79.34 -10.73 -63.24
N ILE A 157 -78.03 -10.49 -63.06
CA ILE A 157 -77.05 -10.11 -64.10
C ILE A 157 -77.01 -11.05 -65.32
N ASP A 158 -77.22 -12.36 -65.14
CA ASP A 158 -77.26 -13.32 -66.26
C ASP A 158 -78.54 -13.22 -67.12
N ALA A 159 -79.62 -12.61 -66.60
CA ALA A 159 -80.87 -12.42 -67.33
C ALA A 159 -80.89 -11.11 -68.16
N PHE A 160 -80.07 -10.12 -67.80
CA PHE A 160 -79.93 -8.88 -68.57
C PHE A 160 -79.08 -9.06 -69.84
N LEU A 161 -78.08 -9.95 -69.80
CA LEU A 161 -77.21 -10.29 -70.93
C LEU A 161 -77.88 -11.19 -71.99
N GLN A 162 -79.08 -11.71 -71.73
CA GLN A 162 -79.85 -12.55 -72.68
C GLN A 162 -80.97 -11.79 -73.39
N GLN A 163 -81.11 -10.48 -73.18
CA GLN A 163 -82.08 -9.66 -73.90
C GLN A 163 -81.54 -9.23 -75.27
N ASP A 164 -81.50 -10.19 -76.19
CA ASP A 164 -81.48 -9.94 -77.63
C ASP A 164 -82.81 -10.46 -78.20
N THR A 165 -83.73 -9.55 -78.54
CA THR A 165 -84.94 -9.89 -79.30
C THR A 165 -85.05 -9.03 -80.55
N SER A 166 -84.50 -9.59 -81.64
CA SER A 166 -85.17 -9.81 -82.92
C SER A 166 -86.06 -8.70 -83.51
N ILE A 167 -85.60 -8.22 -84.67
CA ILE A 167 -86.39 -7.66 -85.79
C ILE A 167 -87.63 -8.54 -86.10
N PRO A 168 -88.80 -7.92 -86.38
CA PRO A 168 -89.78 -8.52 -87.29
C PRO A 168 -90.08 -7.62 -88.52
N GLN A 169 -90.11 -8.25 -89.70
CA GLN A 169 -90.46 -7.63 -90.98
C GLN A 169 -91.96 -7.33 -91.12
N ARG A 170 -92.24 -6.18 -91.78
CA ARG A 170 -93.34 -5.83 -92.70
C ARG A 170 -94.80 -5.82 -92.20
N THR A 171 -95.42 -4.64 -92.34
CA THR A 171 -96.73 -4.48 -93.01
C THR A 171 -96.86 -3.10 -93.65
N SER A 172 -97.26 -3.09 -94.91
CA SER A 172 -97.66 -1.95 -95.74
C SER A 172 -99.05 -1.42 -95.35
N GLN A 173 -99.28 -0.11 -95.49
CA GLN A 173 -100.55 0.64 -95.75
C GLN A 173 -100.42 2.05 -95.13
N ASP A 174 -100.79 3.20 -95.69
CA ASP A 174 -101.14 3.70 -97.04
C ASP A 174 -101.12 5.26 -96.94
N GLN A 175 -100.39 5.95 -97.85
CA GLN A 175 -100.48 7.36 -98.36
C GLN A 175 -100.70 8.60 -97.43
N PRO A 176 -100.23 9.85 -97.78
CA PRO A 176 -99.94 10.39 -99.11
C PRO A 176 -98.56 11.06 -99.31
N VAL A 177 -98.29 11.33 -100.58
CA VAL A 177 -97.16 12.00 -101.22
C VAL A 177 -97.04 13.49 -100.82
N ILE A 178 -95.82 13.95 -100.46
CA ILE A 178 -95.30 15.28 -100.80
C ILE A 178 -93.80 15.14 -101.11
N GLU A 179 -93.45 15.27 -102.38
CA GLU A 179 -92.07 15.34 -102.88
C GLU A 179 -91.40 16.65 -102.42
N GLN A 180 -90.28 16.56 -101.70
CA GLN A 180 -89.25 17.60 -101.65
C GLN A 180 -87.94 16.99 -102.16
N THR A 181 -87.37 17.66 -103.14
CA THR A 181 -86.39 17.22 -104.13
C THR A 181 -85.00 16.90 -103.55
N VAL A 182 -84.37 15.86 -104.10
CA VAL A 182 -82.99 15.37 -103.81
C VAL A 182 -81.91 16.46 -103.87
N GLU A 183 -82.20 17.58 -104.54
CA GLU A 183 -81.29 18.71 -104.74
C GLU A 183 -80.94 19.47 -103.44
N ASP A 184 -81.81 19.47 -102.42
CA ASP A 184 -81.51 20.15 -101.14
C ASP A 184 -80.53 19.35 -100.26
N TYR A 185 -80.59 18.01 -100.33
CA TYR A 185 -79.59 17.13 -99.68
C TYR A 185 -78.21 17.29 -100.30
N GLU A 186 -78.15 17.55 -101.60
CA GLU A 186 -76.89 17.69 -102.33
C GLU A 186 -76.19 19.02 -101.99
N LYS A 187 -76.94 20.08 -101.69
CA LYS A 187 -76.40 21.38 -101.24
C LYS A 187 -75.94 21.40 -99.79
N GLU A 188 -76.54 20.62 -98.89
CA GLU A 188 -76.15 20.60 -97.47
C GLU A 188 -75.08 19.56 -97.13
N LYS A 189 -74.79 18.64 -98.05
CA LYS A 189 -73.74 17.61 -97.93
C LYS A 189 -72.37 18.18 -97.55
N ASP A 190 -71.99 19.32 -98.09
CA ASP A 190 -70.68 19.95 -97.82
C ASP A 190 -70.57 20.43 -96.37
N LYS A 191 -71.66 20.98 -95.80
CA LYS A 191 -71.71 21.39 -94.39
C LYS A 191 -71.59 20.19 -93.44
N PHE A 192 -72.25 19.08 -93.77
CA PHE A 192 -72.13 17.84 -93.00
C PHE A 192 -70.73 17.21 -93.13
N GLN A 193 -70.10 17.32 -94.30
CA GLN A 193 -68.71 16.88 -94.48
C GLN A 193 -67.73 17.73 -93.67
N ASP A 194 -67.91 19.05 -93.61
CA ASP A 194 -67.05 19.93 -92.81
C ASP A 194 -67.26 19.75 -91.31
N LEU A 195 -68.50 19.52 -90.86
CA LEU A 195 -68.78 19.13 -89.47
C LEU A 195 -68.10 17.79 -89.14
N HIS A 196 -68.17 16.80 -90.04
CA HIS A 196 -67.51 15.51 -89.86
C HIS A 196 -65.98 15.66 -89.81
N LYS A 197 -65.38 16.55 -90.63
CA LYS A 197 -63.95 16.88 -90.53
C LYS A 197 -63.60 17.54 -89.19
N SER A 198 -64.43 18.43 -88.68
CA SER A 198 -64.23 19.09 -87.38
C SER A 198 -64.35 18.11 -86.22
N ILE A 199 -65.35 17.22 -86.23
CA ILE A 199 -65.51 16.15 -85.24
C ILE A 199 -64.29 15.22 -85.29
N LYS A 200 -63.86 14.83 -86.49
CA LYS A 200 -62.66 14.00 -86.66
C LYS A 200 -61.39 14.69 -86.14
N ALA A 201 -61.24 16.00 -86.33
CA ALA A 201 -60.13 16.76 -85.78
C ALA A 201 -60.18 16.84 -84.25
N CYS A 202 -61.37 17.05 -83.66
CA CYS A 202 -61.56 16.99 -82.21
C CYS A 202 -61.27 15.59 -81.65
N ASP A 203 -61.68 14.53 -82.35
CA ASP A 203 -61.37 13.14 -81.99
C ASP A 203 -59.85 12.88 -82.06
N GLU A 204 -59.14 13.40 -83.06
CA GLU A 204 -57.68 13.31 -83.13
C GLU A 204 -56.99 14.03 -81.96
N VAL A 205 -57.48 15.21 -81.55
CA VAL A 205 -56.97 15.89 -80.36
C VAL A 205 -57.29 15.11 -79.08
N LEU A 206 -58.51 14.60 -78.93
CA LEU A 206 -58.90 13.78 -77.79
C LEU A 206 -58.09 12.49 -77.72
N GLN A 207 -57.82 11.84 -78.85
CA GLN A 207 -56.94 10.67 -78.94
C GLN A 207 -55.51 11.01 -78.48
N SER A 208 -55.02 12.21 -78.78
CA SER A 208 -53.70 12.66 -78.33
C SER A 208 -53.65 12.92 -76.82
N VAL A 209 -54.72 13.51 -76.25
CA VAL A 209 -54.84 13.77 -74.81
C VAL A 209 -55.03 12.46 -74.04
N GLU A 210 -55.82 11.53 -74.59
CA GLU A 210 -56.00 10.17 -74.06
C GLU A 210 -54.66 9.42 -74.08
N SER A 211 -53.92 9.46 -75.17
CA SER A 211 -52.59 8.86 -75.27
C SER A 211 -51.62 9.46 -74.25
N TYR A 212 -51.61 10.79 -74.08
CA TYR A 212 -50.76 11.46 -73.10
C TYR A 212 -51.14 11.09 -71.66
N LEU A 213 -52.43 11.13 -71.30
CA LEU A 213 -52.90 10.73 -69.97
C LEU A 213 -52.68 9.23 -69.70
N SER A 214 -52.83 8.39 -70.71
CA SER A 214 -52.53 6.96 -70.63
C SER A 214 -51.03 6.73 -70.38
N SER A 215 -50.16 7.44 -71.10
CA SER A 215 -48.71 7.41 -70.89
C SER A 215 -48.30 7.93 -69.50
N PHE A 216 -48.90 9.04 -69.05
CA PHE A 216 -48.65 9.60 -67.72
C PHE A 216 -49.13 8.66 -66.61
N LYS A 217 -50.28 8.01 -66.79
CA LYS A 217 -50.78 6.97 -65.88
C LYS A 217 -49.83 5.77 -65.82
N THR A 218 -49.28 5.34 -66.96
CA THR A 218 -48.30 4.24 -66.98
C THR A 218 -46.99 4.64 -66.32
N ASP A 219 -46.51 5.86 -66.55
CA ASP A 219 -45.30 6.38 -65.90
C ASP A 219 -45.49 6.55 -64.40
N LEU A 220 -46.64 7.05 -63.94
CA LEU A 220 -46.96 7.15 -62.51
C LEU A 220 -47.04 5.76 -61.86
N GLY A 221 -47.62 4.78 -62.58
CA GLY A 221 -47.64 3.38 -62.16
C GLY A 221 -46.23 2.79 -62.05
N ARG A 222 -45.36 3.10 -63.01
CA ARG A 222 -43.95 2.68 -63.00
C ARG A 222 -43.16 3.31 -61.86
N VAL A 223 -43.29 4.61 -61.65
CA VAL A 223 -42.60 5.33 -60.56
C VAL A 223 -43.12 4.87 -59.20
N SER A 224 -44.42 4.64 -59.06
CA SER A 224 -45.01 4.11 -57.82
C SER A 224 -44.50 2.70 -57.52
N ALA A 225 -44.44 1.83 -58.53
CA ALA A 225 -43.83 0.51 -58.40
C ALA A 225 -42.33 0.61 -58.04
N GLU A 226 -41.59 1.56 -58.62
CA GLU A 226 -40.18 1.77 -58.29
C GLU A 226 -40.01 2.26 -56.85
N ILE A 227 -40.81 3.23 -56.40
CA ILE A 227 -40.82 3.72 -55.01
C ILE A 227 -41.16 2.59 -54.04
N GLU A 228 -42.16 1.78 -54.37
CA GLU A 228 -42.54 0.61 -53.57
C GLU A 228 -41.37 -0.40 -53.49
N THR A 229 -40.71 -0.69 -54.62
CA THR A 229 -39.54 -1.59 -54.62
C THR A 229 -38.38 -1.03 -53.80
N LEU A 230 -38.14 0.29 -53.86
CA LEU A 230 -37.08 0.97 -53.12
C LEU A 230 -37.39 1.00 -51.62
N GLN A 231 -38.65 1.25 -51.26
CA GLN A 231 -39.14 1.20 -49.89
C GLN A 231 -39.04 -0.21 -49.31
N ASN A 232 -39.48 -1.22 -50.06
CA ASN A 232 -39.35 -2.63 -49.68
C ASN A 232 -37.87 -3.02 -49.51
N ARG A 233 -36.99 -2.56 -50.41
CA ARG A 233 -35.55 -2.77 -50.30
C ARG A 233 -34.94 -2.07 -49.10
N SER A 234 -35.38 -0.84 -48.81
CA SER A 234 -34.93 -0.07 -47.64
C SER A 234 -35.34 -0.74 -46.33
N LEU A 235 -36.60 -1.17 -46.22
CA LEU A 235 -37.10 -1.93 -45.07
C LEU A 235 -36.34 -3.25 -44.91
N ALA A 236 -36.11 -3.99 -46.00
CA ALA A 236 -35.32 -5.23 -45.97
C ALA A 236 -33.86 -5.00 -45.57
N LEU A 237 -33.25 -3.87 -45.94
CA LEU A 237 -31.90 -3.51 -45.49
C LEU A 237 -31.89 -3.11 -44.02
N ASN A 238 -32.89 -2.38 -43.56
CA ASN A 238 -33.00 -1.96 -42.17
C ASN A 238 -33.22 -3.15 -41.24
N THR A 239 -34.05 -4.12 -41.63
CA THR A 239 -34.23 -5.36 -40.87
C THR A 239 -32.93 -6.16 -40.82
N ARG A 240 -32.20 -6.29 -41.93
CA ARG A 240 -30.87 -6.94 -41.95
C ARG A 240 -29.85 -6.23 -41.06
N LEU A 241 -29.87 -4.90 -41.03
CA LEU A 241 -28.99 -4.10 -40.20
C LEU A 241 -29.32 -4.28 -38.71
N ASN A 242 -30.60 -4.27 -38.34
CA ASN A 242 -31.02 -4.53 -36.97
C ASN A 242 -30.66 -5.95 -36.52
N ASN A 243 -30.90 -6.95 -37.38
CA ASN A 243 -30.49 -8.34 -37.10
C ASN A 243 -28.97 -8.44 -36.88
N ARG A 244 -28.16 -7.73 -37.67
CA ARG A 244 -26.70 -7.70 -37.48
C ARG A 244 -26.30 -7.01 -36.19
N LYS A 245 -26.93 -5.88 -35.84
CA LYS A 245 -26.67 -5.17 -34.58
C LYS A 245 -27.03 -6.01 -33.36
N ASP A 246 -28.14 -6.75 -33.42
CA ASP A 246 -28.56 -7.62 -32.33
C ASP A 246 -27.59 -8.81 -32.16
N VAL A 247 -27.12 -9.39 -33.27
CA VAL A 247 -26.07 -10.42 -33.25
C VAL A 247 -24.75 -9.86 -32.72
N GLU A 248 -24.33 -8.67 -33.17
CA GLU A 248 -23.12 -7.99 -32.70
C GLU A 248 -23.19 -7.73 -31.19
N LYS A 249 -24.34 -7.28 -30.68
CA LYS A 249 -24.55 -7.05 -29.25
C LYS A 249 -24.40 -8.32 -28.40
N LEU A 250 -24.75 -9.48 -28.96
CA LEU A 250 -24.60 -10.77 -28.29
C LEU A 250 -23.18 -11.36 -28.44
N LEU A 251 -22.55 -11.20 -29.61
CA LEU A 251 -21.26 -11.80 -29.93
C LEU A 251 -20.07 -10.97 -29.44
N ALA A 252 -20.16 -9.63 -29.47
CA ALA A 252 -19.06 -8.74 -29.10
C ALA A 252 -18.54 -9.00 -27.68
N PRO A 253 -19.37 -9.17 -26.64
CA PRO A 253 -18.87 -9.50 -25.30
C PRO A 253 -18.18 -10.87 -25.22
N ILE A 254 -18.58 -11.84 -26.06
CA ILE A 254 -17.97 -13.17 -26.12
C ILE A 254 -16.60 -13.07 -26.81
N LEU A 255 -16.54 -12.35 -27.93
CA LEU A 255 -15.32 -12.16 -28.68
C LEU A 255 -14.30 -11.34 -27.87
N GLU A 256 -14.73 -10.28 -27.21
CA GLU A 256 -13.87 -9.49 -26.32
C GLU A 256 -13.29 -10.36 -25.20
N ASP A 257 -14.06 -11.28 -24.62
CA ASP A 257 -13.57 -12.13 -23.52
C ASP A 257 -12.57 -13.20 -23.97
N VAL A 258 -12.67 -13.68 -25.21
CA VAL A 258 -11.81 -14.74 -25.78
C VAL A 258 -10.60 -14.18 -26.52
N ALA A 259 -10.74 -13.04 -27.18
CA ALA A 259 -9.67 -12.45 -27.99
C ALA A 259 -8.59 -11.80 -27.11
N LEU A 260 -7.35 -12.18 -27.36
CA LEU A 260 -6.16 -11.57 -26.75
C LEU A 260 -5.28 -11.01 -27.87
N SER A 261 -4.87 -9.75 -27.73
CA SER A 261 -4.09 -9.06 -28.77
C SER A 261 -2.72 -9.73 -28.95
N PRO A 262 -2.27 -10.05 -30.18
CA PRO A 262 -0.96 -10.65 -30.42
C PRO A 262 0.21 -9.84 -29.85
N ALA A 263 0.07 -8.51 -29.79
CA ALA A 263 1.06 -7.64 -29.17
C ALA A 263 1.24 -7.93 -27.67
N VAL A 264 0.16 -8.28 -26.96
CA VAL A 264 0.21 -8.64 -25.52
C VAL A 264 0.92 -9.98 -25.35
N ILE A 265 0.68 -10.95 -26.24
CA ILE A 265 1.37 -12.25 -26.25
C ILE A 265 2.87 -12.04 -26.44
N GLN A 266 3.25 -11.23 -27.42
CA GLN A 266 4.66 -10.97 -27.71
C GLN A 266 5.37 -10.26 -26.55
N VAL A 267 4.72 -9.28 -25.91
CA VAL A 267 5.27 -8.61 -24.73
C VAL A 267 5.47 -9.61 -23.58
N VAL A 268 4.52 -10.51 -23.33
CA VAL A 268 4.63 -11.50 -22.25
C VAL A 268 5.72 -12.54 -22.56
N ALA A 269 5.85 -12.94 -23.83
CA ALA A 269 6.78 -14.00 -24.26
C ALA A 269 8.23 -13.53 -24.45
N GLU A 270 8.45 -12.34 -25.01
CA GLU A 270 9.76 -11.89 -25.51
C GLU A 270 10.32 -10.67 -24.76
N SER A 271 9.46 -9.82 -24.17
CA SER A 271 9.91 -8.56 -23.57
C SER A 271 10.44 -8.73 -22.15
N ASP A 272 11.23 -7.75 -21.71
CA ASP A 272 11.72 -7.66 -20.34
C ASP A 272 10.64 -7.23 -19.35
N VAL A 273 10.79 -7.66 -18.09
CA VAL A 273 9.83 -7.42 -17.01
C VAL A 273 9.82 -5.94 -16.60
N ASN A 274 9.06 -5.16 -17.35
CA ASN A 274 8.86 -3.71 -17.17
C ASN A 274 7.41 -3.41 -16.68
N GLU A 275 7.09 -2.16 -16.38
CA GLU A 275 5.70 -1.79 -16.00
C GLU A 275 4.67 -2.11 -17.09
N ASN A 276 5.07 -2.02 -18.35
CA ASN A 276 4.23 -2.42 -19.48
C ASN A 276 3.92 -3.93 -19.43
N TRP A 277 4.92 -4.74 -19.05
CA TRP A 277 4.76 -6.18 -18.88
C TRP A 277 3.75 -6.51 -17.76
N VAL A 278 3.73 -5.73 -16.67
CA VAL A 278 2.73 -5.85 -15.60
C VAL A 278 1.31 -5.61 -16.14
N LYS A 279 1.12 -4.55 -16.94
CA LYS A 279 -0.19 -4.23 -17.54
C LYS A 279 -0.65 -5.33 -18.50
N SER A 280 0.25 -5.80 -19.36
CA SER A 280 0.00 -6.89 -20.30
C SER A 280 -0.35 -8.21 -19.58
N LEU A 281 0.33 -8.53 -18.47
CA LEU A 281 -0.01 -9.71 -17.68
C LEU A 281 -1.35 -9.56 -16.96
N GLN A 282 -1.68 -8.37 -16.45
CA GLN A 282 -2.99 -8.11 -15.85
C GLN A 282 -4.13 -8.25 -16.87
N GLU A 283 -3.90 -7.82 -18.11
CA GLU A 283 -4.85 -8.05 -19.20
C GLU A 283 -5.03 -9.55 -19.46
N ALA A 284 -3.93 -10.31 -19.57
CA ALA A 284 -3.99 -11.76 -19.71
C ALA A 284 -4.72 -12.45 -18.54
N ASP A 285 -4.46 -12.05 -17.29
CA ASP A 285 -5.12 -12.61 -16.10
C ASP A 285 -6.63 -12.32 -16.07
N LYS A 286 -7.06 -11.14 -16.55
CA LYS A 286 -8.49 -10.83 -16.71
C LYS A 286 -9.14 -11.77 -17.72
N LYS A 287 -8.48 -12.06 -18.84
CA LYS A 287 -8.99 -12.96 -19.88
C LYS A 287 -9.04 -14.41 -19.39
N ILE A 288 -8.02 -14.88 -18.67
CA ILE A 288 -8.02 -16.22 -18.04
C ILE A 288 -9.22 -16.37 -17.09
N LYS A 289 -9.47 -15.37 -16.23
CA LYS A 289 -10.63 -15.37 -15.33
C LYS A 289 -11.97 -15.27 -16.07
N ALA A 290 -12.05 -14.53 -17.17
CA ALA A 290 -13.25 -14.44 -17.98
C ALA A 290 -13.57 -15.78 -18.66
N LEU A 291 -12.55 -16.46 -19.18
CA LEU A 291 -12.67 -17.79 -19.77
C LEU A 291 -13.12 -18.83 -18.74
N ASP A 292 -12.54 -18.79 -17.53
CA ASP A 292 -12.92 -19.67 -16.42
C ASP A 292 -14.39 -19.54 -16.02
N ARG A 293 -14.94 -18.31 -16.03
CA ARG A 293 -16.37 -18.06 -15.76
C ARG A 293 -17.27 -18.62 -16.85
N ARG A 294 -16.80 -18.61 -18.10
CA ARG A 294 -17.56 -19.07 -19.28
C ARG A 294 -17.41 -20.56 -19.56
N LYS A 295 -16.58 -21.30 -18.81
CA LYS A 295 -16.53 -22.78 -18.85
C LYS A 295 -17.90 -23.44 -18.69
N ALA A 296 -18.84 -22.80 -17.98
CA ALA A 296 -20.21 -23.28 -17.82
C ALA A 296 -21.08 -23.21 -19.10
N GLN A 297 -20.64 -22.49 -20.14
CA GLN A 297 -21.41 -22.25 -21.38
C GLN A 297 -20.99 -23.17 -22.55
N ASN A 298 -20.01 -24.07 -22.37
CA ASN A 298 -19.53 -25.02 -23.39
C ASN A 298 -19.31 -24.40 -24.78
N ILE A 299 -18.58 -23.28 -24.82
CA ILE A 299 -18.23 -22.60 -26.07
C ILE A 299 -16.97 -23.29 -26.64
N LYS A 300 -17.05 -23.89 -27.83
CA LYS A 300 -15.91 -24.58 -28.48
C LYS A 300 -14.67 -23.70 -28.64
N ALA A 301 -14.86 -22.43 -29.03
CA ALA A 301 -13.76 -21.47 -29.13
C ALA A 301 -13.05 -21.21 -27.79
N ALA A 302 -13.75 -21.33 -26.66
CA ALA A 302 -13.14 -21.22 -25.35
C ALA A 302 -12.32 -22.46 -24.98
N GLU A 303 -12.72 -23.64 -25.45
CA GLU A 303 -11.96 -24.88 -25.30
C GLU A 303 -10.69 -24.88 -26.16
N ASP A 304 -10.75 -24.32 -27.37
CA ASP A 304 -9.60 -24.20 -28.29
C ASP A 304 -8.54 -23.21 -27.80
N VAL A 305 -8.95 -22.08 -27.20
CA VAL A 305 -8.02 -21.02 -26.73
C VAL A 305 -7.40 -21.37 -25.37
N LYS A 306 -8.05 -22.22 -24.58
CA LYS A 306 -7.57 -22.67 -23.26
C LYS A 306 -6.13 -23.22 -23.27
N PRO A 307 -5.74 -24.18 -24.12
CA PRO A 307 -4.37 -24.70 -24.13
C PRO A 307 -3.33 -23.64 -24.51
N GLU A 308 -3.66 -22.68 -25.37
CA GLU A 308 -2.75 -21.59 -25.74
C GLU A 308 -2.57 -20.59 -24.58
N LEU A 309 -3.63 -20.31 -23.83
CA LEU A 309 -3.52 -19.52 -22.60
C LEU A 309 -2.73 -20.25 -21.52
N GLU A 310 -2.88 -21.57 -21.36
CA GLU A 310 -2.08 -22.37 -20.43
C GLU A 310 -0.59 -22.38 -20.81
N LYS A 311 -0.26 -22.43 -22.10
CA LYS A 311 1.13 -22.25 -22.57
C LYS A 311 1.64 -20.86 -22.26
N LEU A 312 0.83 -19.82 -22.47
CA LEU A 312 1.18 -18.43 -22.15
C LEU A 312 1.41 -18.22 -20.65
N THR A 313 0.56 -18.80 -19.79
CA THR A 313 0.75 -18.73 -18.32
C THR A 313 2.01 -19.45 -17.90
N ASN A 314 2.27 -20.66 -18.42
CA ASN A 314 3.50 -21.39 -18.13
C ASN A 314 4.75 -20.61 -18.54
N ARG A 315 4.72 -19.99 -19.73
CA ARG A 315 5.82 -19.12 -20.19
C ARG A 315 5.99 -17.89 -19.32
N ALA A 316 4.89 -17.25 -18.90
CA ALA A 316 4.93 -16.13 -17.97
C ALA A 316 5.52 -16.53 -16.61
N ILE A 317 5.14 -17.70 -16.08
CA ILE A 317 5.66 -18.23 -14.80
C ILE A 317 7.17 -18.48 -14.89
N GLU A 318 7.67 -19.05 -15.99
CA GLU A 318 9.11 -19.25 -16.22
C GLU A 318 9.88 -17.91 -16.18
N ARG A 319 9.37 -16.89 -16.85
CA ARG A 319 9.96 -15.54 -16.86
C ARG A 319 9.94 -14.89 -15.47
N LEU A 320 8.84 -15.03 -14.73
CA LEU A 320 8.71 -14.53 -13.36
C LEU A 320 9.69 -15.20 -12.41
N ARG A 321 9.84 -16.53 -12.52
CA ARG A 321 10.83 -17.28 -11.76
C ARG A 321 12.22 -16.71 -12.00
N ASP A 322 12.63 -16.59 -13.27
CA ASP A 322 13.97 -16.13 -13.61
C ASP A 322 14.22 -14.69 -13.14
N TYR A 323 13.21 -13.82 -13.23
CA TYR A 323 13.27 -12.47 -12.68
C TYR A 323 13.49 -12.47 -11.16
N PHE A 324 12.62 -13.14 -10.38
CA PHE A 324 12.73 -13.15 -8.92
C PHE A 324 13.99 -13.87 -8.43
N VAL A 325 14.39 -14.97 -9.08
CA VAL A 325 15.66 -15.66 -8.78
C VAL A 325 16.85 -14.73 -9.03
N THR A 326 16.85 -13.97 -10.13
CA THR A 326 17.91 -12.98 -10.42
C THR A 326 17.92 -11.86 -9.38
N LYS A 327 16.75 -11.37 -8.95
CA LYS A 327 16.67 -10.36 -7.88
C LYS A 327 17.12 -10.92 -6.52
N ILE A 328 16.78 -12.15 -6.17
CA ILE A 328 17.27 -12.80 -4.94
C ILE A 328 18.80 -12.96 -5.00
N LYS A 329 19.35 -13.39 -6.15
CA LYS A 329 20.81 -13.46 -6.34
C LYS A 329 21.47 -12.09 -6.18
N SER A 330 20.83 -11.01 -6.64
CA SER A 330 21.38 -9.65 -6.48
C SER A 330 21.46 -9.20 -5.02
N LEU A 331 20.63 -9.74 -4.12
CA LEU A 331 20.72 -9.48 -2.67
C LEU A 331 21.96 -10.12 -2.03
N ARG A 332 22.59 -11.09 -2.69
CA ARG A 332 23.83 -11.73 -2.20
C ARG A 332 25.09 -10.99 -2.61
N ILE A 333 24.97 -10.00 -3.51
CA ILE A 333 26.13 -9.24 -3.98
C ILE A 333 26.56 -8.28 -2.86
N PRO A 334 27.83 -8.36 -2.41
CA PRO A 334 28.33 -7.47 -1.36
C PRO A 334 28.23 -6.00 -1.82
N ASN A 335 28.04 -5.09 -0.86
CA ASN A 335 27.89 -3.64 -1.08
C ASN A 335 26.57 -3.19 -1.73
N THR A 336 25.57 -4.06 -1.82
CA THR A 336 24.26 -3.70 -2.36
C THR A 336 23.28 -3.36 -1.26
N ASN A 337 22.58 -2.21 -1.37
CA ASN A 337 21.54 -1.87 -0.43
C ASN A 337 20.30 -2.77 -0.66
N ALA A 338 20.14 -3.75 0.22
CA ALA A 338 19.03 -4.71 0.17
C ALA A 338 17.65 -4.04 0.16
N GLN A 339 17.47 -2.94 0.89
CA GLN A 339 16.21 -2.20 0.96
C GLN A 339 15.84 -1.55 -0.39
N ILE A 340 16.82 -1.04 -1.13
CA ILE A 340 16.58 -0.48 -2.47
C ILE A 340 16.14 -1.58 -3.44
N ILE A 341 16.78 -2.75 -3.40
CA ILE A 341 16.37 -3.89 -4.21
C ILE A 341 14.97 -4.37 -3.83
N GLN A 342 14.67 -4.46 -2.53
CA GLN A 342 13.35 -4.86 -2.05
C GLN A 342 12.25 -3.89 -2.51
N GLN A 343 12.47 -2.58 -2.43
CA GLN A 343 11.49 -1.58 -2.89
C GLN A 343 11.32 -1.58 -4.41
N ASN A 344 12.42 -1.47 -5.16
CA ASN A 344 12.37 -1.29 -6.62
C ASN A 344 12.17 -2.60 -7.39
N GLY A 345 12.64 -3.72 -6.85
CA GLY A 345 12.64 -5.03 -7.52
C GLY A 345 11.55 -5.99 -7.05
N PHE A 346 11.13 -5.93 -5.79
CA PHE A 346 10.08 -6.80 -5.26
C PHE A 346 8.77 -6.05 -5.09
N LEU A 347 8.76 -4.96 -4.32
CA LEU A 347 7.53 -4.26 -3.94
C LEU A 347 6.81 -3.61 -5.14
N ARG A 348 7.56 -3.00 -6.06
CA ARG A 348 7.01 -2.47 -7.33
C ARG A 348 6.30 -3.54 -8.17
N TYR A 349 6.77 -4.79 -8.06
CA TYR A 349 6.30 -5.92 -8.85
C TYR A 349 5.52 -6.94 -8.00
N LYS A 350 4.95 -6.54 -6.85
CA LYS A 350 4.23 -7.44 -5.94
C LYS A 350 3.06 -8.19 -6.60
N GLU A 351 2.36 -7.51 -7.52
CA GLU A 351 1.21 -8.09 -8.23
C GLU A 351 1.64 -9.26 -9.13
N LEU A 352 2.88 -9.23 -9.63
CA LEU A 352 3.44 -10.32 -10.42
C LEU A 352 3.68 -11.57 -9.58
N PHE A 353 4.19 -11.39 -8.37
CA PHE A 353 4.35 -12.49 -7.42
C PHE A 353 2.99 -13.04 -7.00
N GLY A 354 2.01 -12.17 -6.75
CA GLY A 354 0.63 -12.57 -6.46
C GLY A 354 -0.04 -13.35 -7.59
N PHE A 355 0.24 -13.01 -8.85
CA PHE A 355 -0.19 -13.81 -10.01
C PHE A 355 0.42 -15.21 -10.00
N MET A 356 1.75 -15.30 -9.85
CA MET A 356 2.46 -16.58 -9.80
C MET A 356 1.97 -17.47 -8.66
N ALA A 357 1.72 -16.89 -7.48
CA ALA A 357 1.23 -17.63 -6.31
C ALA A 357 -0.18 -18.23 -6.51
N ARG A 358 -1.03 -17.63 -7.36
CA ARG A 358 -2.37 -18.14 -7.67
C ARG A 358 -2.32 -19.30 -8.67
N HIS A 359 -1.47 -19.19 -9.70
CA HIS A 359 -1.37 -20.18 -10.77
C HIS A 359 -0.44 -21.35 -10.42
N HIS A 360 0.63 -21.10 -9.66
CA HIS A 360 1.61 -22.12 -9.27
C HIS A 360 2.14 -21.90 -7.83
N PRO A 361 1.41 -22.36 -6.80
CA PRO A 361 1.75 -22.07 -5.39
C PRO A 361 3.06 -22.71 -4.93
N GLN A 362 3.41 -23.91 -5.41
CA GLN A 362 4.63 -24.61 -5.00
C GLN A 362 5.90 -23.81 -5.33
N LEU A 363 6.04 -23.37 -6.58
CA LEU A 363 7.12 -22.50 -7.03
C LEU A 363 7.19 -21.17 -6.25
N ALA A 364 6.05 -20.57 -5.91
CA ALA A 364 6.02 -19.36 -5.10
C ALA A 364 6.57 -19.61 -3.68
N ASP A 365 6.27 -20.76 -3.09
CA ASP A 365 6.84 -21.16 -1.80
C ASP A 365 8.34 -21.46 -1.90
N GLU A 366 8.82 -22.10 -2.96
CA GLU A 366 10.26 -22.33 -3.20
C GLU A 366 11.04 -21.02 -3.33
N ILE A 367 10.53 -20.06 -4.12
CA ILE A 367 11.13 -18.72 -4.26
C ILE A 367 11.07 -17.97 -2.92
N GLY A 368 9.96 -18.08 -2.20
CA GLY A 368 9.82 -17.54 -0.84
C GLY A 368 10.87 -18.11 0.12
N GLN A 369 11.11 -19.41 0.09
CA GLN A 369 12.15 -20.08 0.89
C GLN A 369 13.56 -19.66 0.47
N ALA A 370 13.83 -19.50 -0.84
CA ALA A 370 15.10 -18.98 -1.32
C ALA A 370 15.37 -17.56 -0.82
N TYR A 371 14.32 -16.72 -0.76
CA TYR A 371 14.39 -15.39 -0.17
C TYR A 371 14.68 -15.44 1.33
N ILE A 372 13.92 -16.26 2.10
CA ILE A 372 14.14 -16.45 3.55
C ILE A 372 15.58 -16.85 3.85
N ASN A 373 16.11 -17.85 3.13
CA ASN A 373 17.47 -18.34 3.34
C ASN A 373 18.52 -17.26 2.99
N THR A 374 18.28 -16.47 1.95
CA THR A 374 19.16 -15.37 1.55
C THR A 374 19.15 -14.26 2.59
N MET A 375 17.97 -13.83 3.08
CA MET A 375 17.85 -12.79 4.09
C MET A 375 18.36 -13.25 5.46
N ARG A 376 18.16 -14.52 5.83
CA ARG A 376 18.76 -15.12 7.04
C ARG A 376 20.27 -14.97 7.02
N TRP A 377 20.91 -15.41 5.93
CA TRP A 377 22.36 -15.27 5.76
C TRP A 377 22.79 -13.80 5.77
N TYR A 378 22.06 -12.93 5.06
CA TYR A 378 22.35 -11.50 4.97
C TYR A 378 22.36 -10.86 6.37
N TYR A 379 21.25 -10.93 7.11
CA TYR A 379 21.17 -10.30 8.43
C TYR A 379 22.17 -10.91 9.41
N LEU A 380 22.28 -12.24 9.47
CA LEU A 380 23.21 -12.91 10.38
C LEU A 380 24.65 -12.45 10.13
N SER A 381 25.10 -12.45 8.88
CA SER A 381 26.48 -12.06 8.53
C SER A 381 26.76 -10.59 8.86
N HIS A 382 25.80 -9.70 8.59
CA HIS A 382 25.98 -8.26 8.85
C HIS A 382 25.98 -7.96 10.35
N PHE A 383 25.06 -8.54 11.12
CA PHE A 383 25.01 -8.33 12.57
C PHE A 383 26.17 -8.99 13.30
N GLN A 384 26.65 -10.16 12.87
CA GLN A 384 27.87 -10.76 13.43
C GLN A 384 29.11 -9.89 13.19
N ARG A 385 29.23 -9.28 12.01
CA ARG A 385 30.32 -8.35 11.73
C ARG A 385 30.18 -7.08 12.55
N TYR A 386 28.97 -6.53 12.65
CA TYR A 386 28.71 -5.36 13.46
C TYR A 386 29.02 -5.59 14.94
N GLN A 387 28.62 -6.75 15.48
CA GLN A 387 28.96 -7.18 16.83
C GLN A 387 30.47 -7.15 17.06
N LYS A 388 31.26 -7.76 16.15
CA LYS A 388 32.73 -7.76 16.24
C LYS A 388 33.33 -6.35 16.19
N SER A 389 32.76 -5.43 15.42
CA SER A 389 33.21 -4.03 15.40
C SER A 389 32.85 -3.31 16.71
N LEU A 390 31.69 -3.57 17.29
CA LEU A 390 31.30 -3.01 18.59
C LEU A 390 32.12 -3.59 19.76
N GLU A 391 32.54 -4.84 19.69
CA GLU A 391 33.44 -5.48 20.69
C GLU A 391 34.83 -4.82 20.75
N LYS A 392 35.24 -4.11 19.69
CA LYS A 392 36.51 -3.35 19.67
C LYS A 392 36.43 -2.04 20.46
N ILE A 393 35.23 -1.54 20.75
CA ILE A 393 35.05 -0.32 21.54
C ILE A 393 35.56 -0.60 22.96
N LYS A 394 36.47 0.25 23.44
CA LYS A 394 37.02 0.12 24.80
C LYS A 394 35.95 0.53 25.80
N LEU A 395 35.62 -0.39 26.71
CA LEU A 395 34.66 -0.13 27.77
C LEU A 395 35.36 0.29 29.06
N HIS A 396 34.72 1.21 29.80
CA HIS A 396 35.12 1.50 31.17
C HIS A 396 34.93 0.27 32.05
N VAL A 397 36.00 -0.16 32.73
CA VAL A 397 35.95 -1.26 33.70
C VAL A 397 35.61 -0.67 35.06
N ILE A 398 34.43 -1.03 35.59
CA ILE A 398 34.03 -0.67 36.95
C ILE A 398 34.46 -1.79 37.88
N GLU A 399 35.38 -1.48 38.78
CA GLU A 399 35.96 -2.46 39.70
C GLU A 399 35.14 -2.56 40.99
N LYS A 400 35.38 -3.61 41.78
CA LYS A 400 34.72 -3.80 43.09
C LYS A 400 35.03 -2.67 44.08
N SER A 401 36.07 -1.88 43.85
CA SER A 401 36.43 -0.68 44.62
C SER A 401 35.44 0.47 44.44
N ASP A 402 34.71 0.49 43.34
CA ASP A 402 33.81 1.60 42.97
C ASP A 402 32.39 1.38 43.51
N LEU A 403 32.17 0.25 44.20
CA LEU A 403 30.91 -0.06 44.88
C LEU A 403 30.77 0.78 46.15
N LEU A 404 29.56 1.29 46.38
CA LEU A 404 29.17 1.96 47.63
C LEU A 404 29.69 1.21 48.88
N GLY A 405 30.44 1.92 49.73
CA GLY A 405 30.97 1.41 51.00
C GLY A 405 32.46 1.04 50.98
N LEU A 406 33.10 0.91 49.81
CA LEU A 406 34.55 0.92 49.67
C LEU A 406 35.00 2.32 49.24
N GLU A 407 35.95 2.92 49.96
CA GLU A 407 36.53 4.21 49.57
C GLU A 407 37.80 4.07 48.73
N ASP A 408 38.00 5.04 47.83
CA ASP A 408 39.06 5.12 46.83
C ASP A 408 40.46 4.95 47.44
N THR A 409 41.07 3.78 47.22
CA THR A 409 42.50 3.59 47.47
C THR A 409 43.36 4.41 46.49
N SER A 410 42.79 4.86 45.37
CA SER A 410 43.47 5.63 44.31
C SER A 410 43.81 7.07 44.65
N ARG A 411 43.39 7.62 45.81
CA ARG A 411 43.86 8.95 46.26
C ARG A 411 45.26 8.96 46.85
N ARG A 412 46.03 7.87 46.75
CA ARG A 412 47.49 7.94 46.91
C ARG A 412 48.14 8.44 45.64
N GLY A 413 48.44 9.74 45.61
CA GLY A 413 49.61 10.20 44.87
C GLY A 413 50.86 9.46 45.37
N PRO A 414 51.85 9.16 44.52
CA PRO A 414 53.08 8.53 44.98
C PRO A 414 53.73 9.41 46.05
N LEU A 415 54.07 8.83 47.21
CA LEU A 415 54.86 9.47 48.28
C LEU A 415 56.34 9.72 47.88
N LEU A 416 56.64 9.70 46.57
CA LEU A 416 57.97 9.89 46.01
C LEU A 416 57.94 11.08 45.03
N PRO A 417 58.69 12.17 45.29
CA PRO A 417 58.76 13.31 44.39
C PRO A 417 59.56 12.90 43.14
N GLY A 418 58.89 12.73 41.99
CA GLY A 418 59.58 12.56 40.70
C GLY A 418 58.91 11.68 39.65
N MET A 419 57.91 10.86 40.00
CA MET A 419 57.16 10.10 38.98
C MET A 419 55.98 10.93 38.48
N LYS A 420 55.94 11.21 37.18
CA LYS A 420 54.77 11.82 36.53
C LYS A 420 53.56 10.94 36.84
N ALA A 421 52.63 11.46 37.63
CA ALA A 421 51.36 10.81 37.88
C ALA A 421 50.66 10.65 36.52
N SER A 422 50.47 9.41 36.06
CA SER A 422 49.41 9.14 35.11
C SER A 422 48.12 9.56 35.79
N VAL A 423 47.41 10.51 35.20
CA VAL A 423 46.08 10.93 35.65
C VAL A 423 45.25 9.65 35.83
N PRO A 424 44.82 9.28 37.05
CA PRO A 424 43.87 8.20 37.19
C PRO A 424 42.61 8.70 36.52
N SER A 425 42.18 8.05 35.43
CA SER A 425 40.80 8.22 34.97
C SER A 425 39.92 7.56 36.02
N SER A 426 39.63 8.27 37.12
CA SER A 426 38.64 7.84 38.09
C SER A 426 37.29 7.94 37.39
N VAL A 427 36.88 6.84 36.75
CA VAL A 427 35.58 6.73 36.11
C VAL A 427 34.54 6.87 37.22
N ASP A 428 33.67 7.86 37.10
CA ASP A 428 32.64 8.11 38.10
C ASP A 428 31.48 7.12 37.90
N ALA A 429 31.62 5.92 38.47
CA ALA A 429 30.66 4.82 38.36
C ALA A 429 29.29 5.15 38.97
N ILE A 430 29.25 6.14 39.86
CA ILE A 430 28.12 6.41 40.77
C ILE A 430 27.28 7.61 40.28
N THR A 431 27.82 8.44 39.40
CA THR A 431 27.15 9.64 38.88
C THR A 431 26.69 9.45 37.44
N LEU A 432 25.45 9.84 37.15
CA LEU A 432 24.87 9.70 35.81
C LEU A 432 25.51 10.64 34.77
N GLY A 433 25.76 11.91 35.11
CA GLY A 433 26.48 12.87 34.28
C GLY A 433 26.05 12.87 32.79
N ARG A 434 27.03 12.79 31.88
CA ARG A 434 26.80 12.73 30.42
C ARG A 434 26.22 11.41 29.92
N ARG A 435 26.14 10.37 30.77
CA ARG A 435 25.58 9.07 30.41
C ARG A 435 24.08 9.16 30.13
N PHE A 436 23.41 10.09 30.82
CA PHE A 436 21.97 10.35 30.62
C PHE A 436 21.66 10.86 29.21
N ASP A 437 22.59 11.55 28.55
CA ASP A 437 22.39 12.07 27.20
C ASP A 437 22.12 10.96 26.19
N THR A 438 22.68 9.76 26.40
CA THR A 438 22.44 8.57 25.57
C THR A 438 20.98 8.10 25.65
N TYR A 439 20.34 8.27 26.80
CA TYR A 439 18.92 7.94 27.01
C TYR A 439 17.99 9.05 26.51
N LYS A 440 18.36 10.33 26.74
CA LYS A 440 17.53 11.48 26.39
C LYS A 440 17.55 11.79 24.89
N ASN A 441 18.70 11.65 24.24
CA ASN A 441 18.86 11.93 22.81
C ASN A 441 18.49 10.69 21.98
N GLN A 442 17.19 10.45 21.84
CA GLN A 442 16.66 9.33 21.05
C GLN A 442 17.13 9.38 19.57
N ASP A 443 17.26 10.59 19.02
CA ASP A 443 17.70 10.84 17.64
C ASP A 443 19.22 10.81 17.43
N ALA A 444 20.00 10.51 18.48
CA ALA A 444 21.46 10.46 18.34
C ALA A 444 21.86 9.39 17.31
N PRO A 445 22.73 9.73 16.34
CA PRO A 445 23.12 8.82 15.27
C PRO A 445 23.73 7.54 15.84
N LEU A 446 23.41 6.41 15.22
CA LEU A 446 23.98 5.11 15.57
C LEU A 446 25.49 5.10 15.34
N VAL A 447 26.23 4.42 16.22
CA VAL A 447 27.67 4.19 16.01
C VAL A 447 27.82 3.28 14.79
N GLN A 448 28.43 3.84 13.75
CA GLN A 448 28.77 3.16 12.52
C GLN A 448 29.91 2.15 12.76
N ALA A 449 29.96 1.07 11.98
CA ALA A 449 30.97 0.04 12.20
C ALA A 449 32.42 0.58 12.04
N GLN A 450 32.73 1.39 11.01
CA GLN A 450 34.06 2.03 10.89
C GLN A 450 34.34 2.99 12.06
N ALA A 451 33.33 3.76 12.47
CA ALA A 451 33.48 4.69 13.58
C ALA A 451 33.78 3.96 14.89
N ALA A 452 33.17 2.79 15.11
CA ALA A 452 33.45 1.94 16.27
C ALA A 452 34.90 1.40 16.28
N GLU A 453 35.49 1.15 15.10
CA GLU A 453 36.87 0.65 15.00
C GLU A 453 37.91 1.76 15.18
N ASP A 454 37.58 2.98 14.75
CA ASP A 454 38.45 4.16 14.88
C ASP A 454 38.31 4.88 16.23
N GLU A 455 37.34 4.46 17.05
CA GLU A 455 37.03 5.09 18.34
C GLU A 455 38.12 4.78 19.37
N LYS A 456 38.92 5.81 19.69
CA LYS A 456 40.00 5.72 20.70
C LYS A 456 39.51 6.00 22.12
N GLY A 457 38.28 6.50 22.27
CA GLY A 457 37.65 6.81 23.54
C GLY A 457 37.31 5.56 24.34
N SER A 458 37.20 5.70 25.66
CA SER A 458 36.54 4.69 26.50
C SER A 458 35.08 5.08 26.68
N HIS A 459 34.19 4.10 26.57
CA HIS A 459 32.75 4.28 26.60
C HIS A 459 32.11 3.39 27.67
N TYR A 460 30.86 3.68 27.99
CA TYR A 460 30.08 2.85 28.91
C TYR A 460 29.26 1.81 28.13
N ILE A 461 28.75 0.80 28.86
CA ILE A 461 28.06 -0.35 28.28
C ILE A 461 26.77 0.01 27.52
N GLU A 462 26.11 1.12 27.86
CA GLU A 462 24.90 1.57 27.19
C GLU A 462 25.10 1.93 25.71
N LEU A 463 26.31 2.33 25.31
CA LEU A 463 26.59 2.74 23.94
C LEU A 463 26.56 1.57 22.94
N PRO A 464 27.36 0.49 23.12
CA PRO A 464 27.28 -0.68 22.24
C PRO A 464 25.92 -1.38 22.37
N PHE A 465 25.32 -1.41 23.57
CA PHE A 465 23.99 -1.97 23.77
C PHE A 465 22.92 -1.22 22.95
N ARG A 466 22.88 0.12 23.05
CA ARG A 466 21.95 0.97 22.28
C ARG A 466 22.15 0.77 20.80
N SER A 467 23.40 0.86 20.34
CA SER A 467 23.72 0.85 18.91
C SER A 467 23.34 -0.47 18.26
N TYR A 468 23.63 -1.60 18.91
CA TYR A 468 23.23 -2.92 18.43
C TYR A 468 21.71 -3.12 18.43
N ASN A 469 21.05 -2.92 19.58
CA ASN A 469 19.63 -3.24 19.73
C ASN A 469 18.72 -2.31 18.92
N LEU A 470 19.06 -1.01 18.83
CA LEU A 470 18.30 -0.07 18.03
C LEU A 470 18.46 -0.38 16.52
N ALA A 471 19.68 -0.66 16.05
CA ALA A 471 19.90 -1.07 14.66
C ALA A 471 19.13 -2.35 14.32
N LEU A 472 19.11 -3.33 15.24
CA LEU A 472 18.34 -4.57 15.08
C LEU A 472 16.83 -4.29 15.00
N ALA A 473 16.29 -3.48 15.91
CA ALA A 473 14.87 -3.14 15.95
C ALA A 473 14.41 -2.40 14.68
N GLU A 474 15.21 -1.48 14.15
CA GLU A 474 14.88 -0.76 12.92
C GLU A 474 14.86 -1.67 11.69
N ASN A 475 15.84 -2.58 11.58
CA ASN A 475 15.92 -3.54 10.49
C ASN A 475 14.79 -4.56 10.53
N VAL A 476 14.50 -5.09 11.71
CA VAL A 476 13.35 -5.97 11.93
C VAL A 476 12.06 -5.28 11.54
N ALA A 477 11.85 -4.02 11.95
CA ALA A 477 10.64 -3.27 11.61
C ALA A 477 10.49 -3.06 10.09
N PHE A 478 11.60 -2.77 9.40
CA PHE A 478 11.59 -2.61 7.95
C PHE A 478 11.28 -3.93 7.23
N GLU A 479 11.98 -5.01 7.60
CA GLU A 479 11.80 -6.33 6.99
C GLU A 479 10.40 -6.89 7.24
N PHE A 480 9.87 -6.73 8.46
CA PHE A 480 8.53 -7.18 8.79
C PHE A 480 7.45 -6.45 7.98
N THR A 481 7.61 -5.13 7.79
CA THR A 481 6.73 -4.34 6.90
C THR A 481 6.83 -4.87 5.47
N PHE A 482 8.04 -5.12 4.96
CA PHE A 482 8.24 -5.70 3.62
C PHE A 482 7.57 -7.07 3.48
N LEU A 483 7.77 -7.98 4.45
CA LEU A 483 7.19 -9.32 4.41
C LEU A 483 5.66 -9.26 4.41
N THR A 484 5.08 -8.37 5.22
CA THR A 484 3.62 -8.17 5.28
C THR A 484 3.07 -7.62 3.97
N ASP A 485 3.77 -6.67 3.35
CA ASP A 485 3.32 -6.04 2.10
C ASP A 485 3.51 -6.94 0.86
N PHE A 486 4.66 -7.61 0.75
CA PHE A 486 4.99 -8.45 -0.41
C PHE A 486 4.28 -9.80 -0.37
N PHE A 487 4.20 -10.44 0.81
CA PHE A 487 3.48 -11.70 1.01
C PHE A 487 2.05 -11.50 1.51
N ALA A 488 1.38 -10.41 1.10
CA ALA A 488 0.02 -10.07 1.54
C ALA A 488 -1.06 -11.14 1.25
N HIS A 489 -0.78 -12.10 0.35
CA HIS A 489 -1.64 -13.26 0.09
C HIS A 489 -1.55 -14.35 1.18
N LYS A 490 -0.52 -14.30 2.03
CA LYS A 490 -0.32 -15.21 3.16
C LYS A 490 -0.99 -14.66 4.42
N LYS A 491 -1.42 -15.56 5.31
CA LYS A 491 -1.96 -15.18 6.62
C LYS A 491 -0.84 -14.62 7.51
N PHE A 492 -1.21 -13.79 8.47
CA PHE A 492 -0.28 -13.21 9.45
C PHE A 492 0.60 -14.25 10.17
N ASP A 493 0.04 -15.41 10.55
CA ASP A 493 0.80 -16.51 11.18
C ASP A 493 1.93 -17.04 10.28
N GLN A 494 1.68 -17.15 8.97
CA GLN A 494 2.69 -17.62 8.02
C GLN A 494 3.79 -16.57 7.84
N VAL A 495 3.44 -15.29 7.75
CA VAL A 495 4.40 -14.19 7.70
C VAL A 495 5.27 -14.14 8.97
N SER A 496 4.66 -14.38 10.13
CA SER A 496 5.38 -14.47 11.41
C SER A 496 6.36 -15.63 11.43
N LYS A 497 5.97 -16.81 10.91
CA LYS A 497 6.89 -17.96 10.76
C LYS A 497 8.05 -17.66 9.81
N MET A 498 7.80 -16.96 8.70
CA MET A 498 8.85 -16.53 7.78
C MET A 498 9.81 -15.56 8.47
N PHE A 499 9.29 -14.62 9.25
CA PHE A 499 10.10 -13.69 10.04
C PHE A 499 11.02 -14.42 11.02
N HIS A 500 10.48 -15.35 11.81
CA HIS A 500 11.27 -16.15 12.75
C HIS A 500 12.35 -16.97 12.05
N GLN A 501 12.01 -17.58 10.90
CA GLN A 501 13.00 -18.26 10.09
C GLN A 501 14.13 -17.32 9.62
N ILE A 502 13.88 -16.04 9.35
CA ILE A 502 14.92 -15.08 8.95
C ILE A 502 15.76 -14.63 10.15
N PHE A 503 15.09 -14.22 11.24
CA PHE A 503 15.72 -13.46 12.31
C PHE A 503 16.12 -14.25 13.55
N ASP A 504 15.54 -15.41 13.85
CA ASP A 504 15.87 -16.15 15.09
C ASP A 504 17.38 -16.33 15.32
N PRO A 505 18.22 -16.67 14.31
CA PRO A 505 19.67 -16.73 14.49
C PRO A 505 20.30 -15.38 14.90
N THR A 506 19.83 -14.29 14.31
CA THR A 506 20.30 -12.92 14.58
C THR A 506 19.81 -12.42 15.95
N LEU A 507 18.57 -12.74 16.32
CA LEU A 507 18.00 -12.41 17.64
C LEU A 507 18.76 -13.16 18.75
N ASN A 508 19.05 -14.45 18.54
CA ASN A 508 19.85 -15.23 19.48
C ASN A 508 21.27 -14.66 19.63
N ALA A 509 21.90 -14.23 18.53
CA ALA A 509 23.19 -13.55 18.58
C ALA A 509 23.11 -12.22 19.37
N GLY A 510 22.03 -11.46 19.20
CA GLY A 510 21.80 -10.21 19.94
C GLY A 510 21.63 -10.40 21.46
N GLN A 511 20.90 -11.44 21.86
CA GLN A 511 20.77 -11.81 23.28
C GLN A 511 22.09 -12.29 23.86
N ALA A 512 22.86 -13.09 23.10
CA ALA A 512 24.18 -13.54 23.50
C ALA A 512 25.16 -12.35 23.67
N PHE A 513 25.13 -11.39 22.75
CA PHE A 513 25.93 -10.16 22.85
C PHE A 513 25.56 -9.34 24.09
N THR A 514 24.26 -9.13 24.32
CA THR A 514 23.77 -8.44 25.53
C THR A 514 24.25 -9.14 26.79
N LYS A 515 24.15 -10.48 26.85
CA LYS A 515 24.66 -11.26 27.97
C LYS A 515 26.15 -11.05 28.18
N SER A 516 26.95 -11.08 27.10
CA SER A 516 28.39 -10.83 27.16
C SER A 516 28.76 -9.45 27.69
N LEU A 517 27.96 -8.42 27.40
CA LEU A 517 28.19 -7.06 27.90
C LEU A 517 27.92 -6.93 29.41
N ILE A 518 26.91 -7.65 29.94
CA ILE A 518 26.45 -7.46 31.32
C ILE A 518 27.04 -8.45 32.33
N ASP A 519 27.50 -9.64 31.89
CA ASP A 519 27.86 -10.75 32.79
C ASP A 519 29.03 -10.43 33.73
N SER A 520 30.01 -9.65 33.25
CA SER A 520 31.15 -9.17 34.06
C SER A 520 30.96 -7.76 34.59
N SER A 521 29.90 -7.04 34.18
CA SER A 521 29.72 -5.63 34.53
C SER A 521 29.21 -5.45 35.95
N LEU A 522 29.86 -4.56 36.71
CA LEU A 522 29.43 -4.11 38.04
C LEU A 522 28.73 -2.74 37.98
N ASP A 523 28.36 -2.29 36.79
CA ASP A 523 27.76 -0.98 36.55
C ASP A 523 26.23 -1.01 36.70
N ALA A 524 25.72 -0.73 37.91
CA ALA A 524 24.28 -0.70 38.16
C ALA A 524 23.55 0.33 37.28
N LEU A 525 24.14 1.51 37.08
CA LEU A 525 23.53 2.58 36.29
C LEU A 525 23.53 2.26 34.79
N GLY A 526 24.61 1.68 34.28
CA GLY A 526 24.70 1.23 32.89
C GLY A 526 23.70 0.13 32.56
N ILE A 527 23.52 -0.83 33.47
CA ILE A 527 22.53 -1.91 33.27
C ILE A 527 21.11 -1.32 33.31
N LEU A 528 20.82 -0.41 34.23
CA LEU A 528 19.52 0.26 34.30
C LEU A 528 19.26 1.13 33.05
N LEU A 529 20.27 1.83 32.54
CA LEU A 529 20.20 2.53 31.26
C LEU A 529 19.88 1.57 30.10
N CYS A 530 20.50 0.39 30.06
CA CYS A 530 20.16 -0.64 29.07
C CYS A 530 18.69 -1.09 29.18
N VAL A 531 18.16 -1.25 30.40
CA VAL A 531 16.72 -1.54 30.61
C VAL A 531 15.84 -0.44 30.01
N ARG A 532 16.17 0.82 30.29
CA ARG A 532 15.41 1.97 29.78
C ARG A 532 15.49 2.10 28.26
N LEU A 533 16.66 1.85 27.68
CA LEU A 533 16.85 1.80 26.23
C LEU A 533 16.05 0.64 25.58
N ASN A 534 15.98 -0.52 26.24
CA ASN A 534 15.17 -1.64 25.78
C ASN A 534 13.67 -1.30 25.83
N GLN A 535 13.23 -0.59 26.88
CA GLN A 535 11.86 -0.08 27.00
C GLN A 535 11.52 0.94 25.89
N GLN A 536 12.44 1.86 25.57
CA GLN A 536 12.28 2.77 24.43
C GLN A 536 12.14 2.00 23.10
N CYS A 537 12.94 0.95 22.90
CA CYS A 537 12.82 0.08 21.73
C CYS A 537 11.44 -0.60 21.67
N ALA A 538 10.92 -1.06 22.82
CA ALA A 538 9.58 -1.65 22.92
C ALA A 538 8.48 -0.66 22.46
N PHE A 539 8.53 0.58 22.96
CA PHE A 539 7.58 1.63 22.56
C PHE A 539 7.67 1.97 21.08
N LEU A 540 8.89 2.03 20.52
CA LEU A 540 9.09 2.24 19.09
C LEU A 540 8.41 1.15 18.25
N LEU A 541 8.59 -0.12 18.64
CA LEU A 541 8.02 -1.27 17.94
C LEU A 541 6.48 -1.31 18.06
N GLN A 542 5.94 -0.97 19.22
CA GLN A 542 4.50 -0.86 19.43
C GLN A 542 3.89 0.24 18.56
N ARG A 543 4.53 1.42 18.50
CA ARG A 543 4.10 2.53 17.63
C ARG A 543 4.12 2.14 16.14
N ARG A 544 5.08 1.30 15.74
CA ARG A 544 5.19 0.78 14.36
C ARG A 544 4.35 -0.47 14.10
N ARG A 545 3.64 -1.00 15.12
CA ARG A 545 2.82 -2.22 15.03
C ARG A 545 3.61 -3.46 14.57
N VAL A 546 4.78 -3.68 15.15
CA VAL A 546 5.65 -4.83 14.88
C VAL A 546 5.64 -5.78 16.09
N PRO A 547 4.69 -6.72 16.20
CA PRO A 547 4.55 -7.58 17.38
C PRO A 547 5.58 -8.71 17.44
N VAL A 548 6.19 -9.08 16.30
CA VAL A 548 7.10 -10.24 16.21
C VAL A 548 8.38 -10.13 17.03
N LEU A 549 8.77 -8.91 17.43
CA LEU A 549 9.99 -8.67 18.21
C LEU A 549 9.73 -8.59 19.73
N GLU A 550 8.47 -8.69 20.18
CA GLU A 550 8.11 -8.60 21.59
C GLU A 550 8.82 -9.67 22.44
N ASN A 551 8.93 -10.89 21.94
CA ASN A 551 9.64 -11.99 22.59
C ASN A 551 11.14 -11.69 22.79
N TYR A 552 11.77 -11.01 21.84
CA TYR A 552 13.18 -10.61 21.96
C TYR A 552 13.36 -9.55 23.05
N ILE A 553 12.52 -8.52 23.05
CA ILE A 553 12.54 -7.45 24.06
C ILE A 553 12.35 -8.03 25.47
N ASN A 554 11.38 -8.95 25.62
CA ASN A 554 11.12 -9.64 26.88
C ASN A 554 12.31 -10.53 27.29
N GLY A 555 12.89 -11.27 26.35
CA GLY A 555 14.11 -12.07 26.60
C GLY A 555 15.29 -11.20 27.05
N THR A 556 15.48 -10.02 26.45
CA THR A 556 16.49 -9.05 26.86
C THR A 556 16.23 -8.53 28.28
N ASN A 557 14.98 -8.27 28.65
CA ASN A 557 14.63 -7.89 30.03
C ASN A 557 14.91 -9.00 31.05
N ILE A 558 14.68 -10.27 30.69
CA ILE A 558 14.99 -11.43 31.53
C ILE A 558 16.51 -11.57 31.77
N LEU A 559 17.36 -11.03 30.89
CA LEU A 559 18.80 -10.98 31.10
C LEU A 559 19.22 -9.78 31.98
N LEU A 560 18.63 -8.60 31.74
CA LEU A 560 19.05 -7.35 32.38
C LEU A 560 18.62 -7.25 33.85
N TRP A 561 17.37 -7.57 34.17
CA TRP A 561 16.83 -7.37 35.52
C TRP A 561 17.51 -8.21 36.61
N PRO A 562 17.71 -9.53 36.44
CA PRO A 562 18.42 -10.33 37.43
C PRO A 562 19.84 -9.84 37.65
N ARG A 563 20.52 -9.42 36.56
CA ARG A 563 21.88 -8.90 36.68
C ARG A 563 21.92 -7.57 37.45
N PHE A 564 20.98 -6.66 37.18
CA PHE A 564 20.83 -5.42 37.93
C PHE A 564 20.65 -5.69 39.44
N GLN A 565 19.77 -6.65 39.79
CA GLN A 565 19.55 -7.02 41.19
C GLN A 565 20.83 -7.54 41.85
N VAL A 566 21.58 -8.43 41.19
CA VAL A 566 22.87 -8.93 41.72
C VAL A 566 23.84 -7.78 42.03
N VAL A 567 23.95 -6.79 41.14
CA VAL A 567 24.85 -5.63 41.37
C VAL A 567 24.33 -4.76 42.53
N MET A 568 23.03 -4.53 42.62
CA MET A 568 22.41 -3.80 43.74
C MET A 568 22.58 -4.54 45.08
N ASP A 569 22.54 -5.86 45.08
CA ASP A 569 22.84 -6.73 46.22
C ASP A 569 24.27 -6.58 46.69
N MET A 570 25.22 -6.46 45.75
CA MET A 570 26.61 -6.18 46.09
C MET A 570 26.80 -4.80 46.72
N HIS A 571 26.09 -3.76 46.24
CA HIS A 571 26.10 -2.43 46.87
C HIS A 571 25.53 -2.47 48.30
N SER A 572 24.37 -3.10 48.50
CA SER A 572 23.77 -3.32 49.82
C SER A 572 24.71 -4.05 50.78
N GLU A 573 25.33 -5.13 50.32
CA GLU A 573 26.20 -5.96 51.16
C GLU A 573 27.49 -5.22 51.56
N ASN A 574 28.08 -4.44 50.65
CA ASN A 574 29.24 -3.61 50.98
C ASN A 574 28.90 -2.51 51.98
N LEU A 575 27.72 -1.91 51.88
CA LEU A 575 27.25 -0.91 52.85
C LEU A 575 27.06 -1.52 54.24
N ARG A 576 26.46 -2.73 54.32
CA ARG A 576 26.34 -3.48 55.59
C ARG A 576 27.68 -3.84 56.20
N LYS A 577 28.64 -4.29 55.38
CA LYS A 577 30.01 -4.62 55.82
C LYS A 577 30.76 -3.38 56.33
N SER A 578 30.60 -2.25 55.65
CA SER A 578 31.17 -0.97 56.08
C SER A 578 30.62 -0.55 57.45
N ALA A 579 29.32 -0.77 57.69
CA ALA A 579 28.66 -0.49 58.97
C ALA A 579 29.13 -1.38 60.15
N GLY A 580 29.64 -2.58 59.86
CA GLY A 580 29.87 -3.62 60.86
C GLY A 580 31.27 -3.67 61.48
N GLY A 581 32.22 -2.83 61.03
CA GLY A 581 33.60 -2.84 61.55
C GLY A 581 34.40 -4.15 61.32
N SER A 582 33.79 -5.17 60.71
CA SER A 582 34.25 -6.57 60.69
C SER A 582 35.11 -6.90 59.45
N GLY A 583 35.26 -5.96 58.50
CA GLY A 583 36.14 -6.10 57.35
C GLY A 583 37.49 -5.41 57.55
N ARG A 584 38.51 -5.78 56.75
CA ARG A 584 39.72 -4.95 56.56
C ARG A 584 39.29 -3.60 55.98
N GLN A 585 38.97 -2.64 56.84
CA GLN A 585 38.63 -1.28 56.46
C GLN A 585 39.89 -0.56 55.98
N SER A 586 39.76 0.27 54.93
CA SER A 586 40.88 1.09 54.48
C SER A 586 41.22 2.12 55.56
N ALA A 587 42.50 2.53 55.63
CA ALA A 587 42.94 3.57 56.56
C ALA A 587 42.16 4.90 56.39
N ILE A 588 41.61 5.13 55.19
CA ILE A 588 40.78 6.29 54.85
C ILE A 588 39.37 6.12 55.44
N ALA A 589 38.77 4.92 55.35
CA ALA A 589 37.48 4.64 55.96
C ALA A 589 37.53 4.76 57.49
N THR A 590 38.63 4.33 58.12
CA THR A 590 38.83 4.55 59.56
C THR A 590 38.98 6.04 59.89
N ALA A 591 39.73 6.81 59.09
CA ALA A 591 39.88 8.25 59.28
C ALA A 591 38.56 9.01 59.08
N ALA A 592 37.75 8.66 58.07
CA ALA A 592 36.43 9.23 57.83
C ALA A 592 35.46 8.93 58.98
N ASN A 593 35.49 7.69 59.50
CA ASN A 593 34.73 7.31 60.68
C ASN A 593 35.17 8.06 61.94
N ASP A 594 36.47 8.28 62.12
CA ASP A 594 37.01 9.04 63.26
C ASP A 594 36.71 10.55 63.14
N MET A 595 36.74 11.10 61.93
CA MET A 595 36.29 12.47 61.67
C MET A 595 34.79 12.64 61.94
N ALA A 596 33.96 11.65 61.61
CA ALA A 596 32.53 11.65 61.93
C ALA A 596 32.25 11.53 63.44
N ARG A 597 33.16 10.93 64.22
CA ARG A 597 33.08 10.90 65.69
C ARG A 597 33.44 12.23 66.33
N GLN A 598 34.35 12.98 65.72
CA GLN A 598 34.85 14.26 66.23
C GLN A 598 34.06 15.47 65.73
N SER A 599 33.40 15.36 64.57
CA SER A 599 32.66 16.42 63.92
C SER A 599 31.24 15.99 63.56
N ALA A 600 30.26 16.88 63.74
CA ALA A 600 28.88 16.67 63.30
C ALA A 600 28.69 16.82 61.77
N ALA A 601 29.78 16.86 60.99
CA ALA A 601 29.75 17.00 59.54
C ALA A 601 29.16 15.75 58.86
N PRO A 602 28.54 15.89 57.67
CA PRO A 602 28.09 14.75 56.88
C PRO A 602 29.24 13.80 56.54
N HIS A 603 28.98 12.50 56.60
CA HIS A 603 29.94 11.48 56.22
C HIS A 603 30.16 11.50 54.68
N PRO A 604 31.39 11.34 54.15
CA PRO A 604 31.63 11.36 52.69
C PRO A 604 30.81 10.33 51.90
N LEU A 605 30.57 9.15 52.49
CA LEU A 605 29.69 8.12 51.93
C LEU A 605 28.24 8.61 51.72
N THR A 606 27.76 9.56 52.53
CA THR A 606 26.42 10.16 52.37
C THR A 606 26.30 10.89 51.04
N GLN A 607 27.34 11.62 50.64
CA GLN A 607 27.38 12.28 49.34
C GLN A 607 27.34 11.27 48.20
N LYS A 608 28.18 10.21 48.26
CA LYS A 608 28.20 9.14 47.23
C LYS A 608 26.86 8.40 47.15
N PHE A 609 26.27 8.06 48.28
CA PHE A 609 24.95 7.42 48.35
C PHE A 609 23.86 8.33 47.77
N ALA A 610 23.84 9.61 48.13
CA ALA A 610 22.86 10.55 47.64
C ALA A 610 22.99 10.79 46.12
N GLN A 611 24.21 10.85 45.58
CA GLN A 611 24.46 10.93 44.14
C GLN A 611 24.03 9.66 43.39
N PHE A 612 24.27 8.48 43.98
CA PHE A 612 23.78 7.21 43.44
C PHE A 612 22.25 7.16 43.40
N MET A 613 21.62 7.54 44.52
CA MET A 613 20.18 7.60 44.66
C MET A 613 19.57 8.60 43.68
N HIS A 614 20.15 9.79 43.56
CA HIS A 614 19.74 10.77 42.55
C HIS A 614 19.77 10.16 41.14
N SER A 615 20.87 9.50 40.78
CA SER A 615 21.04 8.87 39.47
C SER A 615 20.01 7.77 39.22
N LEU A 616 19.71 6.92 40.22
CA LEU A 616 18.67 5.90 40.14
C LEU A 616 17.28 6.53 40.01
N LEU A 617 16.95 7.55 40.81
CA LEU A 617 15.65 8.21 40.77
C LEU A 617 15.40 8.89 39.43
N SER A 618 16.39 9.60 38.89
CA SER A 618 16.33 10.22 37.57
C SER A 618 16.11 9.22 36.44
N LEU A 619 16.61 7.97 36.57
CA LEU A 619 16.34 6.90 35.62
C LEU A 619 14.99 6.21 35.84
N ASN A 620 14.34 6.38 36.99
CA ASN A 620 13.03 5.79 37.30
C ASN A 620 11.87 6.77 37.10
N SER A 621 12.09 7.99 36.58
CA SER A 621 11.03 8.96 36.30
C SER A 621 9.95 8.41 35.37
N ASP A 622 10.37 7.60 34.38
CA ASP A 622 9.54 7.02 33.34
C ASP A 622 9.22 5.53 33.59
N GLY A 623 9.58 5.01 34.78
CA GLY A 623 9.43 3.61 35.15
C GLY A 623 8.03 3.25 35.67
N GLY A 624 7.67 1.97 35.55
CA GLY A 624 6.45 1.43 36.15
C GLY A 624 6.56 1.25 37.67
N ASP A 625 5.43 1.26 38.38
CA ASP A 625 5.37 1.18 39.84
C ASP A 625 5.94 -0.13 40.44
N ASP A 626 5.89 -1.24 39.69
CA ASP A 626 6.24 -2.60 40.16
C ASP A 626 7.62 -3.10 39.69
N GLU A 627 8.51 -2.20 39.30
CA GLU A 627 9.83 -2.61 38.81
C GLU A 627 10.76 -3.12 39.93
N PRO A 628 11.62 -4.12 39.65
CA PRO A 628 12.62 -4.62 40.61
C PRO A 628 13.57 -3.53 41.15
N SER A 629 13.72 -2.41 40.42
CA SER A 629 14.48 -1.22 40.82
C SER A 629 13.95 -0.60 42.12
N THR A 630 12.63 -0.54 42.31
CA THR A 630 11.98 0.07 43.49
C THR A 630 12.34 -0.69 44.77
N ASN A 631 12.24 -2.02 44.76
CA ASN A 631 12.57 -2.85 45.91
C ASN A 631 14.07 -2.80 46.23
N SER A 632 14.91 -2.83 45.19
CA SER A 632 16.36 -2.72 45.34
C SER A 632 16.77 -1.37 45.95
N LEU A 633 16.12 -0.28 45.52
CA LEU A 633 16.36 1.07 46.06
C LEU A 633 15.93 1.18 47.54
N ARG A 634 14.73 0.68 47.89
CA ARG A 634 14.26 0.65 49.29
C ARG A 634 15.21 -0.12 50.20
N ARG A 635 15.80 -1.23 49.70
CA ARG A 635 16.76 -2.01 50.48
C ARG A 635 18.07 -1.24 50.72
N ILE A 636 18.69 -0.67 49.68
CA ILE A 636 19.92 0.12 49.85
C ILE A 636 19.67 1.33 50.78
N ARG A 637 18.49 1.98 50.68
CA ARG A 637 18.09 3.03 51.64
C ARG A 637 18.09 2.53 53.09
N SER A 638 17.44 1.39 53.36
CA SER A 638 17.39 0.81 54.71
C SER A 638 18.79 0.42 55.22
N ASP A 639 19.63 -0.15 54.35
CA ASP A 639 21.03 -0.47 54.69
C ASP A 639 21.84 0.81 55.00
N PHE A 640 21.58 1.92 54.30
CA PHE A 640 22.22 3.22 54.54
C PHE A 640 21.78 3.86 55.87
N GLU A 641 20.49 3.82 56.18
CA GLU A 641 19.97 4.28 57.47
C GLU A 641 20.55 3.46 58.63
N ALA A 642 20.65 2.15 58.46
CA ALA A 642 21.29 1.27 59.44
C ALA A 642 22.79 1.58 59.61
N PHE A 643 23.49 1.92 58.51
CA PHE A 643 24.88 2.38 58.55
C PHE A 643 25.03 3.68 59.35
N LEU A 644 24.25 4.72 59.03
CA LEU A 644 24.29 5.99 59.75
C LEU A 644 23.90 5.83 61.22
N THR A 645 22.90 5.01 61.53
CA THR A 645 22.47 4.74 62.91
C THR A 645 23.60 4.10 63.72
N LYS A 646 24.28 3.09 63.16
CA LYS A 646 25.44 2.43 63.81
C LYS A 646 26.61 3.38 64.00
N LEU A 647 26.94 4.22 63.01
CA LEU A 647 27.99 5.24 63.17
C LEU A 647 27.63 6.26 64.24
N SER A 648 26.38 6.73 64.26
CA SER A 648 25.89 7.71 65.23
C SER A 648 25.91 7.15 66.66
N ALA A 649 25.70 5.84 66.84
CA ALA A 649 25.80 5.19 68.15
C ALA A 649 27.22 5.20 68.73
N SER A 650 28.26 5.37 67.89
CA SER A 650 29.65 5.54 68.35
C SER A 650 29.97 6.95 68.84
N ILE A 651 29.04 7.90 68.68
CA ILE A 651 29.14 9.28 69.19
C ILE A 651 28.52 9.33 70.58
N SER A 652 29.33 9.63 71.61
CA SER A 652 28.87 9.65 73.01
C SER A 652 27.92 10.80 73.34
N ASP A 653 28.01 11.92 72.62
CA ASP A 653 27.28 13.16 72.90
C ASP A 653 25.93 13.19 72.15
N LYS A 654 24.80 13.10 72.88
CA LYS A 654 23.44 13.02 72.33
C LYS A 654 23.06 14.17 71.38
N PRO A 655 23.22 15.47 71.74
CA PRO A 655 22.93 16.56 70.81
C PRO A 655 23.84 16.58 69.58
N LYS A 656 25.11 16.13 69.69
CA LYS A 656 25.98 15.99 68.52
C LYS A 656 25.56 14.83 67.63
N ARG A 657 25.08 13.73 68.21
CA ARG A 657 24.55 12.56 67.48
C ARG A 657 23.32 12.93 66.64
N GLU A 658 22.38 13.67 67.22
CA GLU A 658 21.18 14.13 66.52
C GLU A 658 21.52 15.12 65.39
N ARG A 659 22.45 16.06 65.65
CA ARG A 659 22.96 16.98 64.62
C ARG A 659 23.70 16.27 63.48
N PHE A 660 24.48 15.23 63.80
CA PHE A 660 25.15 14.41 62.78
C PHE A 660 24.12 13.73 61.86
N LEU A 661 23.09 13.09 62.42
CA LEU A 661 22.03 12.46 61.63
C LEU A 661 21.26 13.49 60.79
N PHE A 662 20.89 14.63 61.39
CA PHE A 662 20.23 15.74 60.69
C PHE A 662 21.05 16.21 59.48
N ASN A 663 22.34 16.47 59.65
CA ASN A 663 23.20 16.96 58.57
C ASN A 663 23.34 15.94 57.42
N ASN A 664 23.38 14.64 57.72
CA ASN A 664 23.45 13.59 56.70
C ASN A 664 22.14 13.45 55.91
N TYR A 665 20.99 13.45 56.60
CA TYR A 665 19.68 13.39 55.94
C TYR A 665 19.36 14.67 55.17
N SER A 666 19.73 15.83 55.71
CA SER A 666 19.62 17.12 55.02
C SER A 666 20.43 17.13 53.73
N LEU A 667 21.70 16.68 53.75
CA LEU A 667 22.51 16.58 52.54
C LEU A 667 21.91 15.63 51.50
N THR A 668 21.39 14.48 51.95
CA THR A 668 20.74 13.51 51.06
C THR A 668 19.52 14.13 50.38
N LEU A 669 18.67 14.81 51.15
CA LEU A 669 17.48 15.50 50.67
C LEU A 669 17.83 16.62 49.67
N THR A 670 18.87 17.41 49.96
CA THR A 670 19.34 18.48 49.06
C THR A 670 19.81 17.93 47.71
N ILE A 671 20.48 16.78 47.68
CA ILE A 671 20.97 16.21 46.42
C ILE A 671 19.84 15.59 45.59
N ILE A 672 18.82 15.01 46.24
CA ILE A 672 17.68 14.41 45.54
C ILE A 672 16.55 15.42 45.26
N SER A 673 16.64 16.68 45.71
CA SER A 673 15.56 17.68 45.61
C SER A 673 15.07 17.89 44.18
N ASP A 674 15.95 17.76 43.20
CA ASP A 674 15.66 18.07 41.80
C ASP A 674 15.15 16.85 41.02
N THR A 675 15.03 15.69 41.66
CA THR A 675 14.55 14.46 41.01
C THR A 675 13.03 14.44 40.86
N GLU A 676 12.54 13.97 39.71
CA GLU A 676 11.11 13.90 39.41
C GLU A 676 10.60 12.46 39.41
N GLY A 677 9.29 12.27 39.58
CA GLY A 677 8.62 10.96 39.57
C GLY A 677 8.06 10.53 40.92
N LYS A 678 7.13 9.56 40.89
CA LYS A 678 6.41 9.08 42.08
C LYS A 678 7.35 8.46 43.11
N LEU A 679 8.31 7.65 42.66
CA LEU A 679 9.33 7.05 43.53
C LEU A 679 10.20 8.12 44.19
N ALA A 680 10.55 9.19 43.46
CA ALA A 680 11.32 10.31 44.01
C ALA A 680 10.54 11.05 45.11
N ILE A 681 9.23 11.26 44.94
CA ILE A 681 8.36 11.87 45.96
C ILE A 681 8.32 11.00 47.22
N GLU A 682 8.18 9.67 47.08
CA GLU A 682 8.24 8.73 48.21
C GLU A 682 9.57 8.86 48.98
N GLN A 683 10.70 8.88 48.28
CA GLN A 683 12.02 9.00 48.91
C GLN A 683 12.23 10.36 49.59
N LYS A 684 11.81 11.46 48.94
CA LYS A 684 11.88 12.82 49.51
C LYS A 684 11.07 12.92 50.80
N SER A 685 9.81 12.46 50.78
CA SER A 685 8.94 12.47 51.96
C SER A 685 9.54 11.67 53.12
N HIS A 686 10.15 10.51 52.82
CA HIS A 686 10.82 9.68 53.82
C HIS A 686 12.02 10.41 54.47
N PHE A 687 12.93 11.00 53.69
CA PHE A 687 14.07 11.73 54.23
C PHE A 687 13.66 13.05 54.91
N GLU A 688 12.60 13.71 54.47
CA GLU A 688 12.01 14.87 55.17
C GLU A 688 11.47 14.48 56.54
N ALA A 689 10.79 13.34 56.66
CA ALA A 689 10.29 12.85 57.94
C ALA A 689 11.46 12.53 58.91
N LEU A 690 12.52 11.89 58.41
CA LEU A 690 13.73 11.63 59.18
C LEU A 690 14.44 12.93 59.59
N MET A 691 14.57 13.90 58.68
CA MET A 691 15.15 15.21 58.98
C MET A 691 14.37 15.94 60.07
N LYS A 692 13.04 15.92 60.03
CA LYS A 692 12.18 16.52 61.07
C LYS A 692 12.34 15.81 62.42
N ALA A 693 12.43 14.48 62.43
CA ALA A 693 12.58 13.68 63.64
C ALA A 693 13.90 13.96 64.39
N PHE A 694 14.97 14.32 63.69
CA PHE A 694 16.27 14.66 64.28
C PHE A 694 16.55 16.18 64.31
N SER A 695 15.52 17.02 64.11
CA SER A 695 15.68 18.48 64.14
C SER A 695 16.09 18.96 65.54
N PRO A 696 17.11 19.83 65.65
CA PRO A 696 17.63 20.31 66.94
C PRO A 696 16.64 21.13 67.78
N GLU A 697 15.48 21.49 67.24
CA GLU A 697 14.39 22.16 67.98
C GLU A 697 13.65 21.24 68.96
N HIS A 698 13.68 19.91 68.77
CA HIS A 698 13.04 18.94 69.67
C HIS A 698 13.95 18.47 70.82
N SER A 699 15.21 18.90 70.84
CA SER A 699 16.24 18.44 71.77
C SER A 699 16.56 19.44 72.88
N ARG A 700 15.75 20.50 73.02
CA ARG A 700 15.85 21.50 74.10
C ARG A 700 14.87 21.23 75.22
#